data_AF-A0A7S0EJ89-F1
#
_entry.id   AF-A0A7S0EJ89-F1
#
_cell.length_a   1.000
_cell.length_b   1.000
_cell.length_c   1.000
_cell.angle_alpha   90.00
_cell.angle_beta   90.00
_cell.angle_gamma   90.00
#
_symmetry.space_group_name_H-M   'P 1'
#
loop_
_entity.id
_entity.type
_entity.pdbx_description
1 polymer ?
#
loop_
_entity_poly.entity_id
_entity_poly.type
_entity_poly.pdbx_seq_one_letter_code
_entity_poly.pdbx_strand_id
1 'polypeptide(L)'
;MKIDFQDRGLSFDHVNSNDTHMFVYRLHPDNGDSSTGHAEQKLLSDHLHQALHKILSSETQSFHKIYPGRAYLDIDCVPCLAAQETRASRARYLWNCSVFVPVITWGQEHSVLEELAGLDEEHDRESDFLVHALAAIFLLNKDAGRLKAVLPILRDESGGRTSLSSVWGRLSTKASARSCERASTLLEEGGVRRANGAILEYLRGVSVREAVAMLLPADRRAELGLAEETGRAKRSKGVHGMYVTSDGDVERSAREAGELIAGCLVRVVKEHIERKLWEFSNHNPRGIEVLQVLREGGMYEEFYEHFALGGIETLENMQSITSGGSTRIQSKSSLRLKFPDLVIVACDEIGGRHKLHKESSMRTLGKLVEEYRTDERFLPLNERLRIYRDTDVNGVLALRTTNSLETAMLKLPARSCVVFLIMVYLVFGITQLGQLKTDQLWLPERNSTTPVEPKTVRISTVAAPIISFCWSFLFLSGVVTGLVSTPLRAKWLLLATGYLVTAANVFCMVSDIVQCSTEGTGIGSGCNSNLYTAAALLLAFIMYLAHNVPHYFWTAAFFMQGAFCLLLIFALKTMIERFVSLFLTVGCWAVGLAIVVQYRLAYRRTFRELKAAMQGFDETWSKVVEEKSLVVEEISRQVRPIAQELEDVIRDDTRTWSRYLQVSLGLRGRRYSRRNGKIRQVSRDFEQLFLQAQEVSAHFQLWVSSWNQVGRVEHGNVKSCGRAMQKTVRSYNRDPSCLTDLVRCTIVVQSMDEVLAWVTSLCDQSVVGFEVNAWEGPGSSRVSSEDIEAGGDGLREDIYMSITSIKNRYDPAYNASISGGYRDLCVCVEVGWTLDEMSQSCSFVPVKEWGQTAGLRKHICEIQVVPE
;
A
#
# COMPACT_ATOMS: atom_id res chain seq x y z
N MET A 1 -18.35 11.26 -12.96
CA MET A 1 -18.62 10.80 -11.58
C MET A 1 -19.58 11.81 -10.93
N LYS A 2 -20.87 11.46 -10.80
CA LYS A 2 -21.73 12.08 -9.77
C LYS A 2 -21.42 11.29 -8.50
N ILE A 3 -20.93 11.96 -7.48
CA ILE A 3 -20.84 11.38 -6.16
C ILE A 3 -22.27 11.44 -5.61
N ASP A 4 -23.05 10.38 -5.85
CA ASP A 4 -24.37 10.22 -5.21
C ASP A 4 -24.13 9.83 -3.74
N PHE A 5 -24.17 10.84 -2.87
CA PHE A 5 -24.54 10.65 -1.47
C PHE A 5 -26.07 10.61 -1.41
N GLN A 6 -26.69 9.45 -1.60
CA GLN A 6 -28.10 9.27 -1.20
C GLN A 6 -28.44 7.81 -0.88
N ASP A 7 -28.88 7.63 0.36
CA ASP A 7 -29.80 6.63 0.91
C ASP A 7 -29.69 5.17 0.42
N ARG A 8 -29.01 4.35 1.23
CA ARG A 8 -29.50 3.00 1.54
C ARG A 8 -29.74 2.89 3.04
N GLY A 9 -31.01 3.04 3.42
CA GLY A 9 -31.49 2.69 4.73
C GLY A 9 -31.34 1.19 5.00
N LEU A 10 -30.44 0.86 5.91
CA LEU A 10 -30.50 -0.32 6.76
C LEU A 10 -30.16 0.20 8.16
N SER A 11 -31.17 0.28 9.03
CA SER A 11 -30.99 0.64 10.44
C SER A 11 -30.23 -0.48 11.13
N PHE A 12 -28.97 -0.23 11.47
CA PHE A 12 -28.26 -0.93 12.54
C PHE A 12 -27.47 0.11 13.32
N ASP A 13 -27.88 0.32 14.57
CA ASP A 13 -27.21 1.17 15.56
C ASP A 13 -25.86 0.55 15.92
N HIS A 14 -24.80 0.93 15.21
CA HIS A 14 -23.44 0.60 15.60
C HIS A 14 -22.54 1.84 15.59
N VAL A 15 -22.03 2.12 16.79
CA VAL A 15 -21.22 3.28 17.15
C VAL A 15 -19.82 3.11 16.55
N ASN A 16 -19.54 3.85 15.48
CA ASN A 16 -18.17 4.17 15.07
C ASN A 16 -17.57 5.12 16.09
N SER A 17 -16.43 4.79 16.71
CA SER A 17 -15.65 5.74 17.52
C SER A 17 -14.18 5.67 17.11
N ASN A 18 -13.61 6.77 16.61
CA ASN A 18 -12.18 6.91 16.29
C ASN A 18 -11.60 8.11 17.06
N ASP A 19 -12.15 8.38 18.24
CA ASP A 19 -11.92 9.63 18.97
C ASP A 19 -10.74 9.55 19.94
N THR A 20 -10.25 10.73 20.29
CA THR A 20 -9.29 10.94 21.37
C THR A 20 -10.07 11.31 22.64
N HIS A 21 -10.29 10.34 23.53
CA HIS A 21 -11.01 10.59 24.79
C HIS A 21 -10.02 10.81 25.94
N MET A 22 -10.34 11.71 26.88
CA MET A 22 -9.62 11.83 28.15
C MET A 22 -10.50 11.32 29.28
N PHE A 23 -10.01 10.34 30.01
CA PHE A 23 -10.73 9.76 31.14
C PHE A 23 -10.07 10.25 32.43
N VAL A 24 -10.69 11.23 33.07
CA VAL A 24 -10.22 11.77 34.35
C VAL A 24 -11.02 11.09 35.45
N TYR A 25 -10.50 9.97 35.90
CA TYR A 25 -11.29 9.08 36.72
C TYR A 25 -11.06 9.35 38.19
N ARG A 26 -12.16 9.60 38.93
CA ARG A 26 -12.15 9.56 40.37
C ARG A 26 -12.94 8.36 40.85
N LEU A 27 -12.26 7.50 41.60
CA LEU A 27 -12.92 6.51 42.42
C LEU A 27 -12.88 6.97 43.86
N HIS A 28 -13.97 7.56 44.29
CA HIS A 28 -14.34 7.42 45.68
C HIS A 28 -15.69 6.72 45.74
N PRO A 29 -15.85 5.68 46.59
CA PRO A 29 -17.18 5.19 46.90
C PRO A 29 -18.01 6.32 47.51
N ASP A 30 -19.24 6.48 47.02
CA ASP A 30 -20.30 7.28 47.65
C ASP A 30 -20.66 6.67 49.02
N ASN A 31 -19.76 6.74 49.99
CA ASN A 31 -20.02 6.34 51.36
C ASN A 31 -20.51 7.56 52.16
N GLY A 32 -21.75 7.95 51.86
CA GLY A 32 -22.77 8.46 52.79
C GLY A 32 -22.52 9.70 53.65
N ASP A 33 -21.45 9.79 54.45
CA ASP A 33 -21.51 10.55 55.70
C ASP A 33 -20.39 11.57 55.97
N SER A 34 -19.38 11.73 55.11
CA SER A 34 -18.34 12.77 55.31
C SER A 34 -18.54 14.02 54.42
N SER A 35 -19.38 14.94 54.89
CA SER A 35 -19.79 16.14 54.13
C SER A 35 -18.68 17.13 53.80
N THR A 36 -17.54 17.10 54.51
CA THR A 36 -16.45 18.08 54.35
C THR A 36 -15.45 17.66 53.28
N GLY A 37 -15.04 16.39 53.24
CA GLY A 37 -14.10 15.88 52.24
C GLY A 37 -14.67 15.97 50.82
N HIS A 38 -15.94 15.63 50.64
CA HIS A 38 -16.62 15.71 49.35
C HIS A 38 -16.66 17.12 48.74
N ALA A 39 -16.74 18.16 49.58
CA ALA A 39 -16.88 19.55 49.11
C ALA A 39 -15.60 20.08 48.47
N GLU A 40 -14.44 19.95 49.13
CA GLU A 40 -13.13 20.35 48.57
C GLU A 40 -12.75 19.55 47.34
N GLN A 41 -13.24 18.33 47.30
CA GLN A 41 -12.95 17.36 46.27
C GLN A 41 -13.67 17.69 44.97
N LYS A 42 -14.97 17.99 45.08
CA LYS A 42 -15.79 18.56 44.02
C LYS A 42 -15.24 19.91 43.57
N LEU A 43 -14.76 20.73 44.52
CA LEU A 43 -14.13 22.02 44.23
C LEU A 43 -12.90 21.85 43.33
N LEU A 44 -11.98 20.93 43.64
CA LEU A 44 -10.80 20.66 42.81
C LEU A 44 -11.19 20.20 41.41
N SER A 45 -12.18 19.30 41.32
CA SER A 45 -12.71 18.80 40.06
C SER A 45 -13.28 19.92 39.18
N ASP A 46 -14.10 20.78 39.77
CA ASP A 46 -14.72 21.93 39.09
C ASP A 46 -13.66 22.95 38.64
N HIS A 47 -12.69 23.27 39.50
CA HIS A 47 -11.60 24.19 39.15
C HIS A 47 -10.68 23.60 38.09
N LEU A 48 -10.40 22.29 38.14
CA LEU A 48 -9.57 21.62 37.14
C LEU A 48 -10.26 21.65 35.78
N HIS A 49 -11.57 21.36 35.76
CA HIS A 49 -12.38 21.45 34.56
C HIS A 49 -12.36 22.88 33.98
N GLN A 50 -12.58 23.90 34.82
CA GLN A 50 -12.53 25.31 34.41
C GLN A 50 -11.14 25.72 33.90
N ALA A 51 -10.07 25.30 34.58
CA ALA A 51 -8.70 25.58 34.17
C ALA A 51 -8.40 24.96 32.80
N LEU A 52 -8.73 23.68 32.61
CA LEU A 52 -8.57 22.98 31.33
C LEU A 52 -9.36 23.67 30.22
N HIS A 53 -10.62 24.00 30.47
CA HIS A 53 -11.45 24.73 29.52
C HIS A 53 -10.83 26.09 29.14
N LYS A 54 -10.36 26.86 30.12
CA LYS A 54 -9.73 28.18 29.90
C LYS A 54 -8.41 28.07 29.12
N ILE A 55 -7.57 27.08 29.43
CA ILE A 55 -6.28 26.86 28.76
C ILE A 55 -6.52 26.46 27.30
N LEU A 56 -7.37 25.45 27.07
CA LEU A 56 -7.65 24.91 25.74
C LEU A 56 -8.46 25.87 24.84
N SER A 57 -9.19 26.83 25.42
CA SER A 57 -9.92 27.87 24.65
C SER A 57 -9.09 29.12 24.34
N SER A 58 -7.88 29.26 24.88
CA SER A 58 -7.04 30.45 24.66
C SER A 58 -6.47 30.51 23.23
N GLU A 59 -6.44 31.71 22.62
CA GLU A 59 -6.02 31.93 21.22
C GLU A 59 -4.55 31.59 20.91
N THR A 60 -3.70 31.54 21.93
CA THR A 60 -2.25 31.32 21.77
C THR A 60 -1.88 29.91 21.34
N GLN A 61 -2.80 28.94 21.42
CA GLN A 61 -2.65 27.58 20.88
C GLN A 61 -3.39 27.42 19.53
N SER A 62 -3.35 28.43 18.66
CA SER A 62 -4.17 28.55 17.45
C SER A 62 -4.20 27.32 16.53
N PHE A 63 -3.11 26.56 16.43
CA PHE A 63 -3.01 25.33 15.63
C PHE A 63 -3.68 24.11 16.25
N HIS A 64 -3.95 24.15 17.55
CA HIS A 64 -4.54 23.06 18.33
C HIS A 64 -5.64 23.63 19.22
N LYS A 65 -6.64 24.29 18.62
CA LYS A 65 -7.92 24.47 19.29
C LYS A 65 -8.52 23.09 19.53
N ILE A 66 -8.09 22.46 20.61
CA ILE A 66 -8.75 21.31 21.21
C ILE A 66 -10.05 21.90 21.71
N TYR A 67 -11.08 21.88 20.85
CA TYR A 67 -12.38 22.41 21.18
C TYR A 67 -12.79 21.79 22.52
N PRO A 68 -13.02 22.59 23.58
CA PRO A 68 -13.28 22.07 24.92
C PRO A 68 -14.48 21.11 24.98
N GLY A 69 -15.37 21.15 23.97
CA GLY A 69 -16.47 20.20 23.80
C GLY A 69 -16.15 18.89 23.05
N ARG A 70 -14.94 18.69 22.52
CA ARG A 70 -14.54 17.49 21.73
C ARG A 70 -13.44 16.64 22.38
N ALA A 71 -12.57 17.23 23.20
CA ALA A 71 -11.84 16.43 24.18
C ALA A 71 -12.80 16.21 25.34
N TYR A 72 -13.51 15.07 25.35
CA TYR A 72 -14.27 14.69 26.52
C TYR A 72 -13.29 14.61 27.68
N LEU A 73 -13.35 15.62 28.55
CA LEU A 73 -13.00 15.51 29.94
C LEU A 73 -14.13 14.67 30.55
N ASP A 74 -13.97 13.35 30.56
CA ASP A 74 -14.74 12.52 31.46
C ASP A 74 -14.06 12.60 32.83
N ILE A 75 -13.97 13.82 33.36
CA ILE A 75 -14.08 14.04 34.81
C ILE A 75 -15.49 13.56 35.14
N ASP A 76 -15.74 12.94 36.29
CA ASP A 76 -17.09 12.61 36.78
C ASP A 76 -18.06 13.83 36.79
N CYS A 77 -18.49 14.19 35.58
CA CYS A 77 -19.39 15.22 35.11
C CYS A 77 -20.27 14.61 34.00
N VAL A 78 -20.39 13.28 33.96
CA VAL A 78 -21.69 12.69 33.63
C VAL A 78 -22.64 13.33 34.64
N PRO A 79 -23.61 14.17 34.21
CA PRO A 79 -24.59 14.72 35.12
C PRO A 79 -25.14 13.55 35.93
N CYS A 80 -25.20 13.70 37.25
CA CYS A 80 -25.63 12.69 38.23
C CYS A 80 -26.89 11.86 37.83
N LEU A 81 -27.62 12.29 36.79
CA LEU A 81 -28.71 11.60 36.10
C LEU A 81 -28.31 10.38 35.23
N ALA A 82 -27.03 10.19 34.87
CA ALA A 82 -26.54 8.98 34.18
C ALA A 82 -25.60 8.11 35.04
N ALA A 83 -25.58 8.33 36.37
CA ALA A 83 -24.90 7.47 37.34
C ALA A 83 -25.44 6.02 37.42
N GLN A 84 -26.44 5.67 36.60
CA GLN A 84 -26.91 4.29 36.38
C GLN A 84 -26.26 3.61 35.17
N GLU A 85 -25.35 4.25 34.43
CA GLU A 85 -24.64 3.55 33.36
C GLU A 85 -23.83 2.37 33.91
N THR A 86 -24.15 1.19 33.37
CA THR A 86 -23.64 -0.12 33.81
C THR A 86 -22.12 -0.19 33.76
N ARG A 87 -21.50 -0.97 34.66
CA ARG A 87 -20.05 -1.23 34.72
C ARG A 87 -19.35 -1.48 33.36
N ALA A 88 -20.07 -2.04 32.38
CA ALA A 88 -19.62 -2.24 31.01
C ALA A 88 -19.29 -0.94 30.24
N SER A 89 -19.89 0.21 30.59
CA SER A 89 -19.56 1.51 29.97
C SER A 89 -18.18 1.98 30.40
N ARG A 90 -17.85 1.90 31.70
CA ARG A 90 -16.53 2.30 32.25
C ARG A 90 -15.37 1.49 31.66
N ALA A 91 -15.56 0.19 31.47
CA ALA A 91 -14.60 -0.68 30.78
C ALA A 91 -14.29 -0.18 29.35
N ARG A 92 -15.34 0.17 28.59
CA ARG A 92 -15.21 0.74 27.24
C ARG A 92 -14.58 2.12 27.25
N TYR A 93 -14.85 2.95 28.26
CA TYR A 93 -14.24 4.28 28.38
C TYR A 93 -12.73 4.20 28.61
N LEU A 94 -12.27 3.34 29.53
CA LEU A 94 -10.84 3.16 29.78
C LEU A 94 -10.12 2.57 28.56
N TRP A 95 -10.76 1.64 27.84
CA TRP A 95 -10.24 1.09 26.59
C TRP A 95 -10.07 2.16 25.49
N ASN A 96 -11.03 3.08 25.40
CA ASN A 96 -11.08 4.11 24.37
C ASN A 96 -10.35 5.41 24.76
N CYS A 97 -9.92 5.57 26.01
CA CYS A 97 -9.23 6.78 26.43
C CYS A 97 -7.78 6.81 25.97
N SER A 98 -7.30 8.00 25.60
CA SER A 98 -5.92 8.26 25.21
C SER A 98 -5.08 8.71 26.41
N VAL A 99 -5.72 9.35 27.39
CA VAL A 99 -5.09 9.82 28.63
C VAL A 99 -5.97 9.39 29.81
N PHE A 100 -5.36 8.72 30.77
CA PHE A 100 -5.97 8.35 32.05
C PHE A 100 -5.39 9.20 33.17
N VAL A 101 -6.24 9.89 33.94
CA VAL A 101 -5.77 10.83 34.99
C VAL A 101 -6.24 10.34 36.36
N PRO A 102 -5.51 9.44 37.04
CA PRO A 102 -5.88 8.95 38.36
C PRO A 102 -5.56 9.97 39.46
N VAL A 103 -6.50 10.23 40.37
CA VAL A 103 -6.21 11.05 41.57
C VAL A 103 -5.77 10.13 42.70
N ILE A 104 -4.53 10.29 43.16
CA ILE A 104 -3.93 9.49 44.23
C ILE A 104 -3.83 10.37 45.47
N THR A 105 -4.65 10.08 46.47
CA THR A 105 -4.68 10.80 47.74
C THR A 105 -4.07 9.98 48.87
N TRP A 106 -3.49 10.65 49.86
CA TRP A 106 -3.01 10.01 51.09
C TRP A 106 -3.20 10.90 52.33
N GLY A 107 -3.15 10.30 53.52
CA GLY A 107 -3.07 11.04 54.77
C GLY A 107 -4.38 11.22 55.54
N GLN A 108 -5.52 10.83 54.96
CA GLN A 108 -6.81 10.66 55.65
C GLN A 108 -7.23 9.19 55.62
N GLU A 109 -8.04 8.74 56.59
CA GLU A 109 -8.45 7.33 56.73
C GLU A 109 -9.10 6.74 55.46
N HIS A 110 -9.78 7.57 54.67
CA HIS A 110 -10.41 7.18 53.41
C HIS A 110 -9.58 7.53 52.16
N SER A 111 -8.37 8.04 52.32
CA SER A 111 -7.55 8.37 51.16
C SER A 111 -7.16 7.11 50.37
N VAL A 112 -6.97 7.25 49.06
CA VAL A 112 -6.75 6.11 48.15
C VAL A 112 -5.61 5.21 48.62
N LEU A 113 -4.48 5.79 49.04
CA LEU A 113 -3.35 4.99 49.50
C LEU A 113 -3.58 4.31 50.86
N GLU A 114 -4.41 4.86 51.74
CA GLU A 114 -4.78 4.22 53.00
C GLU A 114 -5.76 3.06 52.76
N GLU A 115 -6.71 3.21 51.83
CA GLU A 115 -7.60 2.13 51.42
C GLU A 115 -6.84 0.95 50.80
N LEU A 116 -5.83 1.25 49.97
CA LEU A 116 -4.93 0.26 49.37
C LEU A 116 -3.97 -0.35 50.38
N ALA A 117 -3.54 0.39 51.41
CA ALA A 117 -2.72 -0.13 52.49
C ALA A 117 -3.49 -1.16 53.35
N GLY A 118 -4.81 -1.06 53.40
CA GLY A 118 -5.68 -2.06 54.03
C GLY A 118 -5.88 -3.34 53.21
N LEU A 119 -5.31 -3.45 52.00
CA LEU A 119 -5.31 -4.69 51.22
C LEU A 119 -4.15 -5.57 51.67
N ASP A 120 -4.40 -6.53 52.55
CA ASP A 120 -3.43 -7.55 52.97
C ASP A 120 -3.84 -8.96 52.51
N GLU A 121 -3.08 -9.99 52.89
CA GLU A 121 -3.35 -11.38 52.52
C GLU A 121 -4.64 -11.93 53.14
N GLU A 122 -5.02 -11.41 54.32
CA GLU A 122 -6.18 -11.88 55.07
C GLU A 122 -7.45 -11.16 54.62
N HIS A 123 -7.31 -9.96 54.03
CA HIS A 123 -8.39 -9.05 53.66
C HIS A 123 -8.29 -8.58 52.19
N ASP A 124 -8.04 -9.49 51.25
CA ASP A 124 -8.09 -9.19 49.81
C ASP A 124 -9.52 -8.82 49.38
N ARG A 125 -9.81 -7.51 49.38
CA ARG A 125 -11.05 -6.92 48.88
C ARG A 125 -10.81 -6.31 47.50
N GLU A 126 -11.85 -6.28 46.69
CA GLU A 126 -11.81 -5.58 45.40
C GLU A 126 -11.69 -4.08 45.65
N SER A 127 -10.69 -3.44 45.06
CA SER A 127 -10.55 -1.99 45.02
C SER A 127 -10.78 -1.53 43.60
N ASP A 128 -11.85 -0.76 43.37
CA ASP A 128 -12.13 -0.20 42.06
C ASP A 128 -10.92 0.59 41.52
N PHE A 129 -10.18 1.29 42.39
CA PHE A 129 -9.06 2.13 41.97
C PHE A 129 -7.95 1.26 41.42
N LEU A 130 -7.62 0.20 42.17
CA LEU A 130 -6.62 -0.76 41.76
C LEU A 130 -7.04 -1.48 40.47
N VAL A 131 -8.32 -1.82 40.30
CA VAL A 131 -8.84 -2.44 39.07
C VAL A 131 -8.55 -1.57 37.84
N HIS A 132 -8.90 -0.28 37.88
CA HIS A 132 -8.71 0.61 36.74
C HIS A 132 -7.24 0.99 36.54
N ALA A 133 -6.47 1.14 37.63
CA ALA A 133 -5.02 1.33 37.57
C ALA A 133 -4.33 0.14 36.89
N LEU A 134 -4.66 -1.10 37.30
CA LEU A 134 -4.12 -2.33 36.72
C LEU A 134 -4.49 -2.46 35.24
N ALA A 135 -5.74 -2.17 34.88
CA ALA A 135 -6.16 -2.15 33.49
C ALA A 135 -5.39 -1.09 32.69
N ALA A 136 -5.28 0.15 33.17
CA ALA A 136 -4.51 1.21 32.51
C ALA A 136 -3.03 0.83 32.34
N ILE A 137 -2.39 0.27 33.36
CA ILE A 137 -1.02 -0.22 33.31
C ILE A 137 -0.88 -1.32 32.25
N PHE A 138 -1.84 -2.25 32.18
CA PHE A 138 -1.85 -3.30 31.15
C PHE A 138 -1.97 -2.70 29.75
N LEU A 139 -2.96 -1.83 29.51
CA LEU A 139 -3.19 -1.19 28.22
C LEU A 139 -1.94 -0.44 27.74
N LEU A 140 -1.31 0.33 28.64
CA LEU A 140 -0.11 1.11 28.36
C LEU A 140 1.12 0.23 28.09
N ASN A 141 1.37 -0.77 28.94
CA ASN A 141 2.57 -1.61 28.83
C ASN A 141 2.50 -2.65 27.71
N LYS A 142 1.29 -3.08 27.34
CA LYS A 142 1.07 -4.05 26.25
C LYS A 142 0.68 -3.40 24.93
N ASP A 143 0.57 -2.07 24.90
CA ASP A 143 0.00 -1.27 23.79
C ASP A 143 -1.30 -1.88 23.27
N ALA A 144 -2.11 -2.40 24.21
CA ALA A 144 -3.39 -3.01 23.92
C ALA A 144 -4.43 -1.93 24.18
N GLY A 145 -4.99 -1.31 23.15
CA GLY A 145 -6.01 -0.24 23.29
C GLY A 145 -5.50 1.16 22.93
N ARG A 146 -6.23 2.19 23.33
CA ARG A 146 -5.94 3.59 22.95
C ARG A 146 -5.08 4.36 23.94
N LEU A 147 -4.92 3.85 25.16
CA LEU A 147 -4.26 4.57 26.23
C LEU A 147 -2.79 4.83 25.88
N LYS A 148 -2.41 6.12 25.81
CA LYS A 148 -1.05 6.57 25.50
C LYS A 148 -0.35 7.24 26.68
N ALA A 149 -1.11 7.78 27.63
CA ALA A 149 -0.53 8.40 28.80
C ALA A 149 -1.35 8.18 30.07
N VAL A 150 -0.65 8.13 31.20
CA VAL A 150 -1.25 8.14 32.53
C VAL A 150 -0.70 9.33 33.31
N LEU A 151 -1.59 10.20 33.80
CA LEU A 151 -1.24 11.44 34.47
C LEU A 151 -1.76 11.45 35.91
N PRO A 152 -1.07 10.83 36.89
CA PRO A 152 -1.58 10.86 38.23
C PRO A 152 -1.55 12.28 38.83
N ILE A 153 -2.58 12.62 39.58
CA ILE A 153 -2.62 13.81 40.43
C ILE A 153 -2.38 13.33 41.86
N LEU A 154 -1.22 13.66 42.42
CA LEU A 154 -0.86 13.33 43.80
C LEU A 154 -1.33 14.43 44.72
N ARG A 155 -2.17 14.12 45.72
CA ARG A 155 -2.67 15.09 46.70
C ARG A 155 -2.47 14.58 48.14
N ASP A 156 -1.75 15.38 48.93
CA ASP A 156 -1.65 15.18 50.37
C ASP A 156 -2.89 15.76 51.08
N GLU A 157 -3.69 14.89 51.69
CA GLU A 157 -4.87 15.28 52.46
C GLU A 157 -4.58 15.44 53.96
N SER A 158 -3.35 15.12 54.40
CA SER A 158 -2.90 15.31 55.79
C SER A 158 -2.38 16.71 56.08
N GLY A 159 -2.10 17.51 55.06
CA GLY A 159 -1.45 18.82 55.21
C GLY A 159 0.03 18.71 55.61
N GLY A 160 0.76 17.75 55.03
CA GLY A 160 2.17 17.50 55.33
C GLY A 160 2.43 16.66 56.58
N ARG A 161 1.39 16.20 57.30
CA ARG A 161 1.55 15.41 58.54
C ARG A 161 2.00 13.98 58.27
N THR A 162 1.62 13.42 57.12
CA THR A 162 1.91 12.06 56.71
C THR A 162 2.74 12.08 55.43
N SER A 163 3.97 11.57 55.48
CA SER A 163 4.82 11.49 54.29
C SER A 163 4.31 10.40 53.34
N LEU A 164 4.41 10.64 52.03
CA LEU A 164 4.07 9.64 51.00
C LEU A 164 4.86 8.33 51.22
N SER A 165 6.13 8.42 51.62
CA SER A 165 6.99 7.27 51.93
C SER A 165 6.46 6.39 53.08
N SER A 166 5.81 6.99 54.08
CA SER A 166 5.24 6.26 55.21
C SER A 166 4.00 5.45 54.82
N VAL A 167 3.14 6.00 53.96
CA VAL A 167 1.95 5.30 53.44
C VAL A 167 2.36 4.24 52.43
N TRP A 168 3.31 4.58 51.57
CA TRP A 168 3.93 3.66 50.62
C TRP A 168 4.46 2.38 51.26
N GLY A 169 5.19 2.51 52.37
CA GLY A 169 5.74 1.37 53.10
C GLY A 169 4.69 0.39 53.62
N ARG A 170 3.44 0.83 53.77
CA ARG A 170 2.30 0.01 54.20
C ARG A 170 1.56 -0.70 53.07
N LEU A 171 1.79 -0.32 51.80
CA LEU A 171 1.16 -1.00 50.67
C LEU A 171 1.67 -2.45 50.55
N SER A 172 0.75 -3.37 50.25
CA SER A 172 1.06 -4.79 50.09
C SER A 172 2.05 -5.05 48.95
N THR A 173 3.03 -5.91 49.22
CA THR A 173 4.00 -6.42 48.23
C THR A 173 3.46 -7.60 47.43
N LYS A 174 2.22 -8.03 47.69
CA LYS A 174 1.51 -9.04 46.91
C LYS A 174 0.45 -8.39 46.01
N ALA A 175 0.01 -9.12 44.99
CA ALA A 175 -1.09 -8.68 44.13
C ALA A 175 -2.44 -8.97 44.80
N SER A 176 -3.42 -8.07 44.61
CA SER A 176 -4.82 -8.33 44.97
C SER A 176 -5.42 -9.27 43.93
N ALA A 177 -5.71 -10.53 44.30
CA ALA A 177 -6.23 -11.52 43.37
C ALA A 177 -7.60 -11.10 42.84
N ARG A 178 -8.46 -10.57 43.72
CA ARG A 178 -9.80 -10.07 43.34
C ARG A 178 -9.73 -8.90 42.37
N SER A 179 -8.87 -7.91 42.64
CA SER A 179 -8.73 -6.75 41.75
C SER A 179 -8.10 -7.14 40.40
N CYS A 180 -7.18 -8.12 40.38
CA CYS A 180 -6.60 -8.64 39.14
C CYS A 180 -7.63 -9.39 38.27
N GLU A 181 -8.45 -10.25 38.88
CA GLU A 181 -9.54 -10.96 38.16
C GLU A 181 -10.55 -9.99 37.57
N ARG A 182 -10.93 -8.97 38.35
CA ARG A 182 -11.84 -7.94 37.87
C ARG A 182 -11.21 -7.10 36.76
N ALA A 183 -9.96 -6.68 36.89
CA ALA A 183 -9.26 -5.94 35.84
C ALA A 183 -9.12 -6.76 34.55
N SER A 184 -8.87 -8.08 34.66
CA SER A 184 -8.87 -8.99 33.51
C SER A 184 -10.23 -9.00 32.80
N THR A 185 -11.31 -9.17 33.58
CA THR A 185 -12.68 -9.13 33.07
C THR A 185 -13.00 -7.79 32.40
N LEU A 186 -12.56 -6.68 33.01
CA LEU A 186 -12.76 -5.33 32.49
C LEU A 186 -12.02 -5.11 31.15
N LEU A 187 -10.82 -5.67 31.00
CA LEU A 187 -10.05 -5.62 29.76
C LEU A 187 -10.71 -6.45 28.65
N GLU A 188 -11.27 -7.62 28.98
CA GLU A 188 -12.03 -8.45 28.04
C GLU A 188 -13.33 -7.77 27.60
N GLU A 189 -14.09 -7.20 28.54
CA GLU A 189 -15.29 -6.40 28.26
C GLU A 189 -14.96 -5.16 27.39
N GLY A 190 -13.76 -4.60 27.56
CA GLY A 190 -13.21 -3.53 26.73
C GLY A 190 -12.78 -3.97 25.32
N GLY A 191 -12.68 -5.28 25.05
CA GLY A 191 -12.33 -5.82 23.73
C GLY A 191 -10.89 -6.31 23.57
N VAL A 192 -10.12 -6.47 24.65
CA VAL A 192 -8.79 -7.09 24.60
C VAL A 192 -8.92 -8.57 24.22
N ARG A 193 -8.60 -8.91 22.97
CA ARG A 193 -8.67 -10.29 22.44
C ARG A 193 -7.50 -11.20 22.83
N ARG A 194 -7.00 -11.11 24.07
CA ARG A 194 -5.99 -12.06 24.59
C ARG A 194 -6.67 -13.13 25.45
N ALA A 195 -6.06 -14.32 25.52
CA ALA A 195 -6.53 -15.35 26.43
C ALA A 195 -6.55 -14.79 27.87
N ASN A 196 -7.70 -14.88 28.55
CA ASN A 196 -7.89 -14.40 29.93
C ASN A 196 -6.73 -14.77 30.84
N GLY A 197 -6.26 -16.02 30.74
CA GLY A 197 -5.14 -16.53 31.52
C GLY A 197 -3.86 -15.71 31.39
N ALA A 198 -3.52 -15.24 30.18
CA ALA A 198 -2.31 -14.44 29.95
C ALA A 198 -2.46 -13.00 30.46
N ILE A 199 -3.67 -12.43 30.40
CA ILE A 199 -3.97 -11.12 30.99
C ILE A 199 -3.83 -11.23 32.51
N LEU A 200 -4.50 -12.23 33.09
CA LEU A 200 -4.54 -12.45 34.52
C LEU A 200 -3.16 -12.79 35.11
N GLU A 201 -2.36 -13.59 34.42
CA GLU A 201 -0.98 -13.91 34.80
C GLU A 201 -0.11 -12.64 34.86
N TYR A 202 -0.24 -11.75 33.86
CA TYR A 202 0.47 -10.48 33.88
C TYR A 202 0.03 -9.62 35.08
N LEU A 203 -1.28 -9.48 35.28
CA LEU A 203 -1.85 -8.65 36.35
C LEU A 203 -1.48 -9.16 37.75
N ARG A 204 -1.57 -10.48 37.98
CA ARG A 204 -1.14 -11.12 39.23
C ARG A 204 0.37 -11.01 39.48
N GLY A 205 1.15 -10.75 38.43
CA GLY A 205 2.56 -10.44 38.53
C GLY A 205 2.86 -9.00 39.00
N VAL A 206 1.85 -8.15 39.21
CA VAL A 206 2.01 -6.75 39.65
C VAL A 206 1.41 -6.61 41.06
N SER A 207 2.26 -6.39 42.06
CA SER A 207 1.80 -6.15 43.44
C SER A 207 1.03 -4.83 43.59
N VAL A 208 0.26 -4.66 44.67
CA VAL A 208 -0.44 -3.39 44.96
C VAL A 208 0.57 -2.24 45.01
N ARG A 209 1.69 -2.45 45.72
CA ARG A 209 2.81 -1.51 45.79
C ARG A 209 3.37 -1.22 44.40
N GLU A 210 3.70 -2.23 43.59
CA GLU A 210 4.22 -2.00 42.23
C GLU A 210 3.24 -1.27 41.32
N ALA A 211 1.93 -1.55 41.42
CA ALA A 211 0.92 -0.87 40.64
C ALA A 211 0.94 0.64 40.90
N VAL A 212 0.94 1.04 42.18
CA VAL A 212 1.10 2.46 42.54
C VAL A 212 2.46 3.00 42.07
N ALA A 213 3.54 2.20 42.14
CA ALA A 213 4.89 2.62 41.70
C ALA A 213 4.87 2.99 40.22
N MET A 214 4.22 2.15 39.41
CA MET A 214 4.12 2.34 37.96
C MET A 214 3.30 3.57 37.58
N LEU A 215 2.40 4.02 38.46
CA LEU A 215 1.68 5.28 38.28
C LEU A 215 2.55 6.48 38.68
N LEU A 216 3.46 6.36 39.65
CA LEU A 216 4.23 7.51 40.15
C LEU A 216 5.28 8.05 39.15
N PRO A 217 5.48 9.38 39.11
CA PRO A 217 6.52 9.98 38.28
C PRO A 217 7.93 9.58 38.77
N ALA A 218 8.92 9.69 37.87
CA ALA A 218 10.26 9.14 38.09
C ALA A 218 11.01 9.78 39.27
N ASP A 219 10.81 11.09 39.49
CA ASP A 219 11.33 11.85 40.64
C ASP A 219 10.78 11.31 41.97
N ARG A 220 9.46 11.09 42.06
CA ARG A 220 8.83 10.52 43.27
C ARG A 220 9.20 9.06 43.49
N ARG A 221 9.38 8.28 42.42
CA ARG A 221 9.95 6.93 42.54
C ARG A 221 11.36 6.95 43.12
N ALA A 222 12.19 7.91 42.71
CA ALA A 222 13.53 8.05 43.26
C ALA A 222 13.51 8.43 44.75
N GLU A 223 12.61 9.32 45.17
CA GLU A 223 12.39 9.65 46.59
C GLU A 223 11.95 8.45 47.43
N LEU A 224 11.20 7.52 46.83
CA LEU A 224 10.79 6.27 47.46
C LEU A 224 11.85 5.15 47.42
N GLY A 225 13.05 5.44 46.89
CA GLY A 225 14.14 4.46 46.77
C GLY A 225 13.96 3.44 45.64
N LEU A 226 13.03 3.66 44.70
CA LEU A 226 12.65 2.72 43.64
C LEU A 226 13.42 2.93 42.32
N ALA A 227 14.47 3.74 42.32
CA ALA A 227 15.15 4.20 41.10
C ALA A 227 15.82 3.05 40.30
N GLU A 228 16.16 1.92 40.93
CA GLU A 228 16.92 0.83 40.28
C GLU A 228 16.25 -0.56 40.28
N GLU A 229 15.29 -0.85 41.16
CA GLU A 229 15.02 -2.24 41.54
C GLU A 229 13.99 -3.03 40.70
N THR A 230 13.17 -2.39 39.85
CA THR A 230 12.17 -3.15 39.07
C THR A 230 12.39 -3.02 37.56
N GLY A 231 12.92 -4.08 36.95
CA GLY A 231 13.10 -4.17 35.50
C GLY A 231 11.83 -3.91 34.67
N ARG A 232 10.64 -4.06 35.28
CA ARG A 232 9.34 -3.70 34.69
C ARG A 232 9.05 -2.19 34.73
N ALA A 233 9.45 -1.45 35.77
CA ALA A 233 9.15 -0.02 35.90
C ALA A 233 10.07 0.89 35.07
N LYS A 234 11.21 0.36 34.58
CA LYS A 234 12.12 1.08 33.67
C LYS A 234 11.54 1.33 32.27
N ARG A 235 10.37 0.77 31.94
CA ARG A 235 9.79 0.76 30.59
C ARG A 235 8.41 1.39 30.41
N SER A 236 7.77 1.92 31.46
CA SER A 236 6.44 2.53 31.33
C SER A 236 6.51 3.87 30.58
N LYS A 237 6.50 3.80 29.24
CA LYS A 237 6.35 4.97 28.37
C LYS A 237 5.00 5.64 28.67
N GLY A 238 4.97 6.96 28.84
CA GLY A 238 3.73 7.74 28.91
C GLY A 238 3.19 8.07 30.31
N VAL A 239 3.89 7.74 31.39
CA VAL A 239 3.47 8.15 32.75
C VAL A 239 4.07 9.52 33.09
N HIS A 240 3.23 10.55 33.29
CA HIS A 240 3.67 11.87 33.73
C HIS A 240 2.88 12.33 34.95
N GLY A 241 3.48 12.23 36.12
CA GLY A 241 2.81 12.61 37.35
C GLY A 241 2.90 14.10 37.67
N MET A 242 1.89 14.57 38.40
CA MET A 242 1.87 15.90 38.98
C MET A 242 1.65 15.82 40.48
N TYR A 243 2.39 16.64 41.23
CA TYR A 243 2.20 16.82 42.66
C TYR A 243 1.38 18.08 42.95
N VAL A 244 0.28 17.92 43.68
CA VAL A 244 -0.55 19.00 44.22
C VAL A 244 -0.17 19.23 45.67
N THR A 245 0.29 20.44 45.99
CA THR A 245 0.64 20.83 47.36
C THR A 245 -0.62 20.97 48.24
N SER A 246 -0.46 20.78 49.54
CA SER A 246 -1.56 20.84 50.51
C SER A 246 -1.91 22.26 51.00
N ASP A 247 -1.23 23.31 50.50
CA ASP A 247 -1.26 24.66 51.08
C ASP A 247 -2.56 25.47 50.80
N GLY A 248 -3.69 24.78 50.62
CA GLY A 248 -5.03 25.38 50.60
C GLY A 248 -5.45 26.07 49.29
N ASP A 249 -4.53 26.24 48.32
CA ASP A 249 -4.86 26.85 47.02
C ASP A 249 -5.25 25.77 45.99
N VAL A 250 -6.48 25.27 46.15
CA VAL A 250 -7.12 24.30 45.24
C VAL A 250 -7.19 24.84 43.81
N GLU A 251 -7.38 26.15 43.65
CA GLU A 251 -7.46 26.81 42.34
C GLU A 251 -6.11 26.80 41.63
N ARG A 252 -5.03 27.20 42.31
CA ARG A 252 -3.67 27.11 41.76
C ARG A 252 -3.29 25.69 41.38
N SER A 253 -3.61 24.74 42.24
CA SER A 253 -3.34 23.32 42.02
C SER A 253 -4.10 22.75 40.83
N ALA A 254 -5.38 23.11 40.70
CA ALA A 254 -6.20 22.80 39.54
C ALA A 254 -5.66 23.45 38.26
N ARG A 255 -5.14 24.68 38.33
CA ARG A 255 -4.53 25.37 37.20
C ARG A 255 -3.25 24.68 36.73
N GLU A 256 -2.33 24.37 37.64
CA GLU A 256 -1.08 23.66 37.34
C GLU A 256 -1.37 22.25 36.78
N ALA A 257 -2.36 21.54 37.33
CA ALA A 257 -2.90 20.28 36.76
C ALA A 257 -3.42 20.48 35.34
N GLY A 258 -4.22 21.52 35.14
CA GLY A 258 -4.79 21.84 33.84
C GLY A 258 -3.71 22.12 32.80
N GLU A 259 -2.65 22.85 33.16
CA GLU A 259 -1.54 23.16 32.26
C GLU A 259 -0.76 21.90 31.85
N LEU A 260 -0.46 21.01 32.80
CA LEU A 260 0.25 19.76 32.52
C LEU A 260 -0.59 18.78 31.71
N ILE A 261 -1.87 18.62 32.07
CA ILE A 261 -2.81 17.78 31.32
C ILE A 261 -3.01 18.32 29.92
N ALA A 262 -3.23 19.64 29.75
CA ALA A 262 -3.35 20.27 28.44
C ALA A 262 -2.07 20.08 27.61
N GLY A 263 -0.88 20.28 28.21
CA GLY A 263 0.40 20.06 27.53
C GLY A 263 0.57 18.62 27.06
N CYS A 264 0.22 17.63 27.90
CA CYS A 264 0.27 16.22 27.50
C CYS A 264 -0.77 15.88 26.42
N LEU A 265 -1.99 16.39 26.52
CA LEU A 265 -3.03 16.22 25.52
C LEU A 265 -2.59 16.78 24.18
N VAL A 266 -2.08 18.02 24.14
CA VAL A 266 -1.56 18.65 22.92
C VAL A 266 -0.46 17.77 22.31
N ARG A 267 0.45 17.23 23.12
CA ARG A 267 1.50 16.32 22.63
C ARG A 267 0.92 15.02 22.06
N VAL A 268 0.02 14.34 22.77
CA VAL A 268 -0.60 13.07 22.31
C VAL A 268 -1.41 13.28 21.04
N VAL A 269 -2.20 14.35 20.98
CA VAL A 269 -2.97 14.75 19.79
C VAL A 269 -2.04 15.08 18.65
N LYS A 270 -0.96 15.83 18.89
CA LYS A 270 0.06 16.14 17.88
C LYS A 270 0.71 14.88 17.33
N GLU A 271 1.16 13.97 18.19
CA GLU A 271 1.73 12.68 17.77
C GLU A 271 0.71 11.84 16.98
N HIS A 272 -0.57 11.87 17.36
CA HIS A 272 -1.63 11.20 16.63
C HIS A 272 -1.86 11.82 15.25
N ILE A 273 -1.96 13.14 15.15
CA ILE A 273 -2.12 13.88 13.89
C ILE A 273 -0.91 13.65 13.00
N GLU A 274 0.31 13.77 13.54
CA GLU A 274 1.55 13.51 12.81
C GLU A 274 1.58 12.07 12.29
N ARG A 275 1.17 11.09 13.09
CA ARG A 275 1.04 9.69 12.66
C ARG A 275 -0.01 9.52 11.56
N LYS A 276 -1.20 10.12 11.70
CA LYS A 276 -2.27 10.03 10.70
C LYS A 276 -1.90 10.74 9.40
N LEU A 277 -1.24 11.88 9.50
CA LEU A 277 -0.70 12.59 8.35
C LEU A 277 0.44 11.80 7.71
N TRP A 278 1.31 11.18 8.49
CA TRP A 278 2.32 10.26 8.00
C TRP A 278 1.67 9.08 7.27
N GLU A 279 0.64 8.44 7.85
CA GLU A 279 -0.12 7.38 7.20
C GLU A 279 -0.75 7.84 5.89
N PHE A 280 -1.38 9.01 5.89
CA PHE A 280 -2.00 9.60 4.72
C PHE A 280 -0.98 10.00 3.64
N SER A 281 0.13 10.62 4.03
CA SER A 281 1.15 11.12 3.11
C SER A 281 2.10 10.04 2.60
N ASN A 282 2.25 8.91 3.30
CA ASN A 282 3.18 7.85 2.90
C ASN A 282 2.47 6.59 2.41
N HIS A 283 1.24 6.33 2.88
CA HIS A 283 0.51 5.11 2.55
C HIS A 283 -0.80 5.34 1.79
N ASN A 284 -1.27 6.58 1.62
CA ASN A 284 -2.38 6.90 0.73
C ASN A 284 -1.88 7.58 -0.57
N PRO A 285 -1.64 6.82 -1.66
CA PRO A 285 -1.09 7.39 -2.88
C PRO A 285 -2.04 8.35 -3.60
N ARG A 286 -3.36 8.20 -3.44
CA ARG A 286 -4.32 9.22 -3.87
C ARG A 286 -4.25 10.46 -2.98
N GLY A 287 -4.07 10.25 -1.67
CA GLY A 287 -3.79 11.31 -0.70
C GLY A 287 -2.57 12.13 -1.11
N ILE A 288 -1.47 11.50 -1.51
CA ILE A 288 -0.27 12.17 -2.02
C ILE A 288 -0.57 13.04 -3.24
N GLU A 289 -1.31 12.52 -4.22
CA GLU A 289 -1.69 13.28 -5.41
C GLU A 289 -2.62 14.46 -5.05
N VAL A 290 -3.56 14.25 -4.14
CA VAL A 290 -4.44 15.31 -3.60
C VAL A 290 -3.61 16.38 -2.87
N LEU A 291 -2.69 15.99 -1.98
CA LEU A 291 -1.81 16.91 -1.29
C LEU A 291 -0.94 17.71 -2.26
N GLN A 292 -0.47 17.08 -3.34
CA GLN A 292 0.29 17.76 -4.37
C GLN A 292 -0.57 18.81 -5.10
N VAL A 293 -1.80 18.46 -5.50
CA VAL A 293 -2.76 19.40 -6.11
C VAL A 293 -3.07 20.57 -5.16
N LEU A 294 -3.27 20.26 -3.87
CA LEU A 294 -3.53 21.28 -2.85
C LEU A 294 -2.33 22.21 -2.64
N ARG A 295 -1.08 21.69 -2.69
CA ARG A 295 0.13 22.51 -2.65
C ARG A 295 0.28 23.39 -3.88
N GLU A 296 0.05 22.83 -5.07
CA GLU A 296 0.06 23.57 -6.34
C GLU A 296 -1.00 24.69 -6.35
N GLY A 297 -2.15 24.44 -5.70
CA GLY A 297 -3.23 25.42 -5.52
C GLY A 297 -3.05 26.38 -4.34
N GLY A 298 -2.01 26.26 -3.51
CA GLY A 298 -1.80 27.10 -2.32
C GLY A 298 -2.75 26.83 -1.14
N MET A 299 -3.49 25.72 -1.17
CA MET A 299 -4.55 25.36 -0.20
C MET A 299 -4.11 24.29 0.80
N TYR A 300 -2.83 23.91 0.80
CA TYR A 300 -2.30 22.83 1.62
C TYR A 300 -2.49 23.10 3.13
N GLU A 301 -2.25 24.34 3.58
CA GLU A 301 -2.41 24.72 4.98
C GLU A 301 -3.88 24.60 5.43
N GLU A 302 -4.84 25.03 4.61
CA GLU A 302 -6.27 24.91 4.93
C GLU A 302 -6.74 23.45 4.98
N PHE A 303 -6.26 22.60 4.07
CA PHE A 303 -6.54 21.17 4.12
C PHE A 303 -5.87 20.51 5.32
N TYR A 304 -4.64 20.89 5.65
CA TYR A 304 -3.92 20.36 6.80
C TYR A 304 -4.68 20.66 8.10
N GLU A 305 -5.13 21.91 8.27
CA GLU A 305 -6.01 22.31 9.37
C GLU A 305 -7.31 21.48 9.36
N HIS A 306 -7.95 21.32 8.21
CA HIS A 306 -9.20 20.56 8.12
C HIS A 306 -9.02 19.07 8.40
N PHE A 307 -7.95 18.44 7.92
CA PHE A 307 -7.65 17.02 8.11
C PHE A 307 -7.28 16.74 9.57
N ALA A 308 -6.49 17.61 10.19
CA ALA A 308 -6.19 17.58 11.62
C ALA A 308 -7.47 17.67 12.48
N LEU A 309 -8.45 18.48 12.04
CA LEU A 309 -9.73 18.65 12.74
C LEU A 309 -10.77 17.56 12.43
N GLY A 310 -10.74 17.00 11.21
CA GLY A 310 -11.68 16.00 10.70
C GLY A 310 -11.37 14.58 11.17
N GLY A 311 -10.09 14.24 11.39
CA GLY A 311 -9.68 12.96 11.97
C GLY A 311 -10.12 12.74 13.43
N ILE A 312 -10.67 13.79 14.07
CA ILE A 312 -11.09 13.83 15.48
C ILE A 312 -12.64 13.84 15.62
N GLU A 313 -13.40 13.74 14.52
CA GLU A 313 -14.87 13.83 14.58
C GLU A 313 -15.56 12.53 15.03
N THR A 314 -16.03 12.47 16.28
CA THR A 314 -17.40 12.00 16.56
C THR A 314 -18.07 12.78 17.70
N LEU A 315 -19.25 13.32 17.40
CA LEU A 315 -20.22 13.81 18.38
C LEU A 315 -21.65 13.69 17.81
N GLU A 316 -21.79 13.63 16.48
CA GLU A 316 -23.06 13.31 15.79
C GLU A 316 -23.63 11.94 16.22
N ASN A 317 -22.80 10.97 16.63
CA ASN A 317 -23.26 9.67 17.12
C ASN A 317 -23.62 9.62 18.61
N MET A 318 -23.25 10.61 19.44
CA MET A 318 -23.73 10.69 20.84
C MET A 318 -25.03 11.48 20.97
N GLN A 319 -25.31 12.40 20.03
CA GLN A 319 -26.61 13.07 19.97
C GLN A 319 -27.75 12.11 19.63
N SER A 320 -27.52 11.03 18.89
CA SER A 320 -28.54 9.98 18.67
C SER A 320 -28.85 9.18 19.95
N ILE A 321 -27.85 8.94 20.80
CA ILE A 321 -28.02 8.24 22.09
C ILE A 321 -28.80 9.11 23.10
N THR A 322 -28.56 10.43 23.11
CA THR A 322 -29.26 11.37 24.00
C THR A 322 -30.65 11.78 23.48
N SER A 323 -30.84 11.85 22.16
CA SER A 323 -32.15 12.17 21.56
C SER A 323 -33.09 10.96 21.48
N GLY A 324 -32.56 9.74 21.43
CA GLY A 324 -33.36 8.50 21.47
C GLY A 324 -34.10 8.24 22.79
N GLY A 325 -33.71 8.89 23.89
CA GLY A 325 -34.36 8.77 25.20
C GLY A 325 -35.45 9.82 25.51
N SER A 326 -35.62 10.83 24.65
CA SER A 326 -36.37 12.05 25.00
C SER A 326 -37.89 11.98 24.74
N THR A 327 -38.44 10.84 24.28
CA THR A 327 -39.88 10.73 23.98
C THR A 327 -40.77 10.26 25.14
N ARG A 328 -40.27 10.07 26.38
CA ARG A 328 -41.17 9.53 27.45
C ARG A 328 -41.04 10.04 28.89
N ILE A 329 -40.26 11.08 29.17
CA ILE A 329 -40.20 11.65 30.54
C ILE A 329 -40.53 13.14 30.50
N GLN A 330 -41.76 13.47 30.11
CA GLN A 330 -42.42 14.71 30.54
C GLN A 330 -43.39 14.37 31.67
N SER A 331 -42.93 14.42 32.92
CA SER A 331 -43.74 14.98 34.00
C SER A 331 -42.95 15.17 35.29
N LYS A 332 -42.92 16.44 35.74
CA LYS A 332 -42.91 16.88 37.13
C LYS A 332 -41.71 16.49 38.00
N SER A 333 -40.72 17.40 38.09
CA SER A 333 -40.39 18.03 39.38
C SER A 333 -39.44 19.20 39.20
N SER A 334 -39.81 20.31 39.82
CA SER A 334 -39.18 21.61 39.87
C SER A 334 -37.93 21.65 40.76
N LEU A 335 -36.82 21.07 40.30
CA LEU A 335 -35.50 21.28 40.90
C LEU A 335 -34.57 21.89 39.84
N ARG A 336 -34.75 23.20 39.62
CA ARG A 336 -33.72 24.05 39.01
C ARG A 336 -32.57 24.16 40.02
N LEU A 337 -31.69 23.16 40.01
CA LEU A 337 -30.34 23.32 40.51
C LEU A 337 -29.68 24.43 39.68
N LYS A 338 -29.37 25.55 40.34
CA LYS A 338 -28.58 26.65 39.79
C LYS A 338 -27.15 26.14 39.54
N PHE A 339 -26.95 25.40 38.46
CA PHE A 339 -25.65 25.41 37.81
C PHE A 339 -25.52 26.77 37.10
N PRO A 340 -24.36 27.44 37.13
CA PRO A 340 -24.20 28.68 36.41
C PRO A 340 -24.37 28.41 34.91
N ASP A 341 -25.31 29.11 34.27
CA ASP A 341 -25.60 29.08 32.82
C ASP A 341 -24.37 29.43 31.93
N LEU A 342 -23.22 29.78 32.53
CA LEU A 342 -22.03 30.26 31.84
C LEU A 342 -21.31 29.21 30.98
N VAL A 343 -21.31 27.92 31.39
CA VAL A 343 -20.49 26.89 30.73
C VAL A 343 -21.21 26.30 29.50
N ILE A 344 -22.55 26.20 29.54
CA ILE A 344 -23.35 25.61 28.46
C ILE A 344 -23.44 26.58 27.25
N VAL A 345 -23.58 27.88 27.50
CA VAL A 345 -23.65 28.92 26.45
C VAL A 345 -22.36 28.97 25.61
N ALA A 346 -21.20 28.75 26.22
CA ALA A 346 -19.92 28.76 25.51
C ALA A 346 -19.78 27.58 24.52
N CYS A 347 -20.38 26.42 24.81
CA CYS A 347 -20.29 25.24 23.95
C CYS A 347 -21.13 25.37 22.67
N ASP A 348 -22.33 25.97 22.76
CA ASP A 348 -23.22 26.18 21.61
C ASP A 348 -22.67 27.22 20.63
N GLU A 349 -22.08 28.32 21.11
CA GLU A 349 -21.44 29.33 20.25
C GLU A 349 -20.23 28.77 19.48
N ILE A 350 -19.46 27.90 20.13
CA ILE A 350 -18.33 27.19 19.52
C ILE A 350 -18.83 26.21 18.45
N GLY A 351 -19.90 25.45 18.75
CA GLY A 351 -20.56 24.56 17.78
C GLY A 351 -21.04 25.30 16.53
N GLY A 352 -21.62 26.50 16.70
CA GLY A 352 -22.05 27.38 15.62
C GLY A 352 -20.91 27.87 14.73
N ARG A 353 -19.82 28.38 15.33
CA ARG A 353 -18.62 28.82 14.57
C ARG A 353 -17.96 27.65 13.83
N HIS A 354 -17.93 26.47 14.45
CA HIS A 354 -17.35 25.29 13.84
C HIS A 354 -18.15 24.80 12.63
N LYS A 355 -19.49 24.77 12.73
CA LYS A 355 -20.36 24.40 11.60
C LYS A 355 -20.16 25.34 10.41
N LEU A 356 -20.02 26.64 10.67
CA LEU A 356 -19.74 27.66 9.65
C LEU A 356 -18.38 27.45 8.97
N HIS A 357 -17.32 27.16 9.74
CA HIS A 357 -15.99 26.88 9.20
C HIS A 357 -15.98 25.58 8.39
N LYS A 358 -16.60 24.50 8.90
CA LYS A 358 -16.73 23.21 8.22
C LYS A 358 -17.49 23.34 6.90
N GLU A 359 -18.61 24.07 6.89
CA GLU A 359 -19.35 24.35 5.65
C GLU A 359 -18.52 25.15 4.64
N SER A 360 -17.74 26.12 5.10
CA SER A 360 -16.85 26.90 4.23
C SER A 360 -15.76 26.01 3.61
N SER A 361 -15.02 25.26 4.43
CA SER A 361 -13.99 24.34 3.95
C SER A 361 -14.55 23.25 3.03
N MET A 362 -15.70 22.67 3.34
CA MET A 362 -16.38 21.69 2.49
C MET A 362 -16.85 22.28 1.16
N ARG A 363 -17.34 23.53 1.14
CA ARG A 363 -17.65 24.23 -0.11
C ARG A 363 -16.40 24.48 -0.94
N THR A 364 -15.29 24.87 -0.32
CA THR A 364 -14.01 25.05 -1.01
C THR A 364 -13.49 23.73 -1.58
N LEU A 365 -13.53 22.65 -0.80
CA LEU A 365 -13.15 21.31 -1.26
C LEU A 365 -14.07 20.83 -2.39
N GLY A 366 -15.39 21.09 -2.28
CA GLY A 366 -16.36 20.76 -3.32
C GLY A 366 -16.14 21.53 -4.62
N LYS A 367 -15.80 22.83 -4.54
CA LYS A 367 -15.40 23.62 -5.70
C LYS A 367 -14.13 23.08 -6.35
N LEU A 368 -13.12 22.73 -5.55
CA LEU A 368 -11.88 22.12 -6.05
C LEU A 368 -12.16 20.78 -6.74
N VAL A 369 -12.98 19.91 -6.15
CA VAL A 369 -13.35 18.64 -6.80
C VAL A 369 -14.01 18.88 -8.16
N GLU A 370 -14.83 19.93 -8.30
CA GLU A 370 -15.46 20.26 -9.57
C GLU A 370 -14.49 20.95 -10.56
N GLU A 371 -13.62 21.86 -10.09
CA GLU A 371 -12.57 22.51 -10.89
C GLU A 371 -11.56 21.50 -11.43
N TYR A 372 -11.18 20.51 -10.62
CA TYR A 372 -10.23 19.47 -10.98
C TYR A 372 -10.90 18.18 -11.48
N ARG A 373 -12.22 18.17 -11.70
CA ARG A 373 -12.97 17.00 -12.20
C ARG A 373 -12.48 16.52 -13.57
N THR A 374 -11.88 17.42 -14.34
CA THR A 374 -11.32 17.17 -15.68
C THR A 374 -9.83 16.84 -15.65
N ASP A 375 -9.15 16.96 -14.50
CA ASP A 375 -7.74 16.65 -14.39
C ASP A 375 -7.52 15.13 -14.46
N GLU A 376 -6.64 14.71 -15.38
CA GLU A 376 -6.35 13.31 -15.66
C GLU A 376 -5.85 12.54 -14.43
N ARG A 377 -5.30 13.23 -13.41
CA ARG A 377 -4.87 12.61 -12.15
C ARG A 377 -6.03 11.99 -11.37
N PHE A 378 -7.24 12.53 -11.47
CA PHE A 378 -8.41 12.04 -10.73
C PHE A 378 -9.22 10.97 -11.47
N LEU A 379 -8.85 10.64 -12.71
CA LEU A 379 -9.47 9.52 -13.43
C LEU A 379 -9.22 8.18 -12.68
N PRO A 380 -10.14 7.20 -12.81
CA PRO A 380 -9.94 5.86 -12.28
C PRO A 380 -8.57 5.30 -12.69
N LEU A 381 -7.87 4.62 -11.77
CA LEU A 381 -6.48 4.23 -12.03
C LEU A 381 -6.35 3.28 -13.22
N ASN A 382 -7.35 2.43 -13.46
CA ASN A 382 -7.42 1.57 -14.65
C ASN A 382 -7.54 2.36 -15.96
N GLU A 383 -8.31 3.44 -15.93
CA GLU A 383 -8.47 4.33 -17.10
C GLU A 383 -7.17 5.11 -17.34
N ARG A 384 -6.59 5.70 -16.29
CA ARG A 384 -5.26 6.34 -16.33
C ARG A 384 -4.22 5.38 -16.89
N LEU A 385 -4.17 4.15 -16.41
CA LEU A 385 -3.25 3.14 -16.92
C LEU A 385 -3.47 2.93 -18.42
N ARG A 386 -4.72 2.76 -18.90
CA ARG A 386 -5.04 2.56 -20.34
C ARG A 386 -4.63 3.74 -21.22
N ILE A 387 -4.81 4.97 -20.76
CA ILE A 387 -4.46 6.19 -21.52
C ILE A 387 -3.00 6.60 -21.35
N TYR A 388 -2.30 6.08 -20.33
CA TYR A 388 -0.95 6.48 -19.95
C TYR A 388 0.00 6.51 -21.15
N ARG A 389 0.69 7.64 -21.33
CA ARG A 389 1.67 7.88 -22.38
C ARG A 389 3.04 8.00 -21.72
N ASP A 390 3.93 7.08 -22.05
CA ASP A 390 5.30 7.10 -21.53
C ASP A 390 6.15 8.17 -22.24
N THR A 391 6.08 9.40 -21.74
CA THR A 391 6.76 10.56 -22.33
C THR A 391 8.24 10.63 -22.00
N ASP A 392 8.75 9.88 -21.03
CA ASP A 392 10.15 10.02 -20.58
C ASP A 392 11.15 9.27 -21.48
N VAL A 393 10.68 8.43 -22.40
CA VAL A 393 11.56 7.66 -23.29
C VAL A 393 12.09 8.54 -24.41
N ASN A 394 13.42 8.60 -24.56
CA ASN A 394 14.10 9.30 -25.64
C ASN A 394 13.62 8.83 -27.04
N GLY A 395 13.45 9.77 -27.97
CA GLY A 395 12.72 9.58 -29.23
C GLY A 395 13.09 8.34 -30.05
N VAL A 396 14.35 8.18 -30.48
CA VAL A 396 14.77 7.01 -31.27
C VAL A 396 14.95 5.76 -30.41
N LEU A 397 15.32 5.92 -29.14
CA LEU A 397 15.38 4.83 -28.16
C LEU A 397 14.01 4.17 -27.93
N ALA A 398 12.93 4.93 -28.11
CA ALA A 398 11.56 4.44 -28.08
C ALA A 398 11.32 3.29 -29.07
N LEU A 399 12.05 3.23 -30.19
CA LEU A 399 11.90 2.17 -31.20
C LEU A 399 12.51 0.82 -30.76
N ARG A 400 13.30 0.80 -29.69
CA ARG A 400 13.97 -0.40 -29.18
C ARG A 400 13.50 -0.81 -27.78
N THR A 401 12.36 -0.30 -27.33
CA THR A 401 11.78 -0.70 -26.04
C THR A 401 11.08 -2.06 -26.16
N THR A 402 10.82 -2.69 -25.02
CA THR A 402 9.96 -3.88 -24.88
C THR A 402 8.51 -3.64 -25.34
N ASN A 403 8.13 -2.38 -25.58
CA ASN A 403 6.84 -1.97 -26.09
C ASN A 403 6.98 -1.01 -27.29
N SER A 404 7.96 -1.29 -28.16
CA SER A 404 8.40 -0.42 -29.25
C SER A 404 7.30 0.06 -30.19
N LEU A 405 6.26 -0.76 -30.43
CA LEU A 405 5.10 -0.39 -31.25
C LEU A 405 4.31 0.75 -30.62
N GLU A 406 4.09 0.69 -29.31
CA GLU A 406 3.34 1.70 -28.57
C GLU A 406 4.16 2.98 -28.45
N THR A 407 5.43 2.85 -28.05
CA THR A 407 6.32 4.00 -27.85
C THR A 407 6.70 4.68 -29.16
N ALA A 408 6.67 3.97 -30.30
CA ALA A 408 6.83 4.57 -31.61
C ALA A 408 5.75 5.62 -31.93
N MET A 409 4.54 5.40 -31.40
CA MET A 409 3.41 6.30 -31.60
C MET A 409 3.43 7.51 -30.68
N LEU A 410 4.38 7.60 -29.73
CA LEU A 410 4.45 8.69 -28.77
C LEU A 410 5.37 9.83 -29.21
N LYS A 411 6.45 9.51 -29.92
CA LYS A 411 7.54 10.46 -30.18
C LYS A 411 7.65 10.82 -31.65
N LEU A 412 7.83 12.10 -31.94
CA LEU A 412 7.90 12.62 -33.30
C LEU A 412 8.92 11.89 -34.19
N PRO A 413 10.19 11.66 -33.76
CA PRO A 413 11.17 10.97 -34.61
C PRO A 413 10.73 9.54 -34.99
N ALA A 414 10.11 8.83 -34.05
CA ALA A 414 9.61 7.48 -34.29
C ALA A 414 8.38 7.49 -35.21
N ARG A 415 7.44 8.42 -35.01
CA ARG A 415 6.29 8.62 -35.91
C ARG A 415 6.74 8.93 -37.33
N SER A 416 7.75 9.78 -37.51
CA SER A 416 8.30 10.09 -38.83
C SER A 416 8.86 8.85 -39.54
N CYS A 417 9.48 7.93 -38.80
CA CYS A 417 9.93 6.65 -39.36
C CYS A 417 8.73 5.80 -39.83
N VAL A 418 7.66 5.72 -39.04
CA VAL A 418 6.45 4.96 -39.44
C VAL A 418 5.78 5.61 -40.65
N VAL A 419 5.70 6.94 -40.71
CA VAL A 419 5.19 7.68 -41.87
C VAL A 419 6.06 7.45 -43.11
N PHE A 420 7.37 7.40 -42.98
CA PHE A 420 8.25 7.05 -44.09
C PHE A 420 7.94 5.65 -44.63
N LEU A 421 7.74 4.66 -43.74
CA LEU A 421 7.35 3.32 -44.15
C LEU A 421 5.97 3.30 -44.84
N ILE A 422 5.00 4.10 -44.37
CA ILE A 422 3.70 4.29 -45.05
C ILE A 422 3.91 4.82 -46.47
N MET A 423 4.80 5.80 -46.66
CA MET A 423 5.09 6.36 -47.99
C MET A 423 5.72 5.33 -48.92
N VAL A 424 6.60 4.45 -48.41
CA VAL A 424 7.16 3.33 -49.18
C VAL A 424 6.04 2.44 -49.74
N TYR A 425 5.07 2.05 -48.91
CA TYR A 425 3.94 1.22 -49.36
C TYR A 425 2.97 1.94 -50.28
N LEU A 426 2.79 3.25 -50.10
CA LEU A 426 1.98 4.08 -51.00
C LEU A 426 2.60 4.10 -52.40
N VAL A 427 3.92 4.29 -52.50
CA VAL A 427 4.64 4.25 -53.77
C VAL A 427 4.49 2.86 -54.42
N PHE A 428 4.59 1.77 -53.66
CA PHE A 428 4.35 0.42 -54.19
C PHE A 428 2.93 0.26 -54.74
N GLY A 429 1.91 0.72 -54.02
CA GLY A 429 0.53 0.67 -54.51
C GLY A 429 0.35 1.42 -55.83
N ILE A 430 0.96 2.61 -55.95
CA ILE A 430 0.93 3.41 -57.19
C ILE A 430 1.65 2.70 -58.34
N THR A 431 2.83 2.12 -58.10
CA THR A 431 3.56 1.37 -59.13
C THR A 431 2.79 0.11 -59.57
N GLN A 432 2.17 -0.60 -58.63
CA GLN A 432 1.36 -1.79 -58.91
C GLN A 432 0.08 -1.48 -59.69
N LEU A 433 -0.53 -0.29 -59.52
CA LEU A 433 -1.62 0.16 -60.40
C LEU A 433 -1.22 0.23 -61.87
N GLY A 434 0.06 0.53 -62.15
CA GLY A 434 0.60 0.50 -63.52
C GLY A 434 0.51 -0.89 -64.16
N GLN A 435 0.69 -1.96 -63.37
CA GLN A 435 0.66 -3.34 -63.86
C GLN A 435 -0.74 -3.74 -64.34
N LEU A 436 -1.80 -3.16 -63.78
CA LEU A 436 -3.18 -3.39 -64.23
C LEU A 436 -3.44 -2.91 -65.66
N LYS A 437 -2.61 -2.02 -66.19
CA LYS A 437 -2.71 -1.52 -67.57
C LYS A 437 -1.86 -2.33 -68.56
N THR A 438 -1.13 -3.34 -68.08
CA THR A 438 -0.24 -4.16 -68.90
C THR A 438 -0.81 -5.56 -69.10
N ASP A 439 -0.26 -6.31 -70.04
CA ASP A 439 -0.65 -7.71 -70.27
C ASP A 439 -0.35 -8.63 -69.07
N GLN A 440 0.38 -8.16 -68.05
CA GLN A 440 0.61 -8.88 -66.79
C GLN A 440 -0.67 -9.04 -65.94
N LEU A 441 -1.74 -8.32 -66.27
CA LEU A 441 -3.07 -8.52 -65.67
C LEU A 441 -3.64 -9.90 -66.05
N TRP A 442 -3.29 -10.41 -67.23
CA TRP A 442 -3.86 -11.63 -67.76
C TRP A 442 -2.94 -12.83 -67.48
N LEU A 443 -3.52 -14.00 -67.27
CA LEU A 443 -2.77 -15.23 -67.07
C LEU A 443 -2.10 -15.62 -68.41
N PRO A 444 -0.78 -15.90 -68.45
CA PRO A 444 -0.10 -16.30 -69.67
C PRO A 444 -0.36 -17.78 -70.01
N GLU A 445 -0.47 -18.06 -71.31
CA GLU A 445 -0.66 -19.41 -71.84
C GLU A 445 0.60 -20.29 -71.65
N ARG A 446 0.41 -21.61 -71.57
CA ARG A 446 1.50 -22.57 -71.31
C ARG A 446 2.59 -22.45 -72.39
N ASN A 447 3.81 -22.13 -71.97
CA ASN A 447 4.99 -21.87 -72.83
C ASN A 447 4.89 -20.65 -73.75
N SER A 448 3.92 -19.76 -73.55
CA SER A 448 3.79 -18.52 -74.31
C SER A 448 3.80 -17.29 -73.40
N THR A 449 4.21 -16.14 -73.94
CA THR A 449 4.03 -14.83 -73.29
C THR A 449 2.67 -14.22 -73.60
N THR A 450 1.87 -14.85 -74.46
CA THR A 450 0.51 -14.40 -74.79
C THR A 450 -0.47 -14.78 -73.69
N PRO A 451 -1.51 -13.97 -73.44
CA PRO A 451 -2.60 -14.32 -72.54
C PRO A 451 -3.32 -15.62 -72.96
N VAL A 452 -3.81 -16.41 -72.00
CA VAL A 452 -4.75 -17.51 -72.25
C VAL A 452 -6.02 -16.97 -72.91
N GLU A 453 -6.58 -17.69 -73.89
CA GLU A 453 -7.91 -17.42 -74.43
C GLU A 453 -8.92 -18.47 -73.93
N PRO A 454 -10.04 -18.08 -73.28
CA PRO A 454 -10.44 -16.72 -72.93
C PRO A 454 -9.54 -16.09 -71.85
N LYS A 455 -9.40 -14.76 -71.89
CA LYS A 455 -8.52 -14.01 -70.98
C LYS A 455 -8.94 -14.16 -69.52
N THR A 456 -8.18 -14.93 -68.74
CA THR A 456 -8.34 -15.04 -67.29
C THR A 456 -7.57 -13.94 -66.57
N VAL A 457 -8.23 -13.21 -65.67
CA VAL A 457 -7.59 -12.19 -64.82
C VAL A 457 -6.76 -12.87 -63.73
N ARG A 458 -5.51 -12.43 -63.56
CA ARG A 458 -4.65 -12.84 -62.46
C ARG A 458 -5.06 -12.12 -61.18
N ILE A 459 -5.67 -12.84 -60.24
CA ILE A 459 -6.24 -12.28 -59.00
C ILE A 459 -5.15 -11.59 -58.17
N SER A 460 -3.95 -12.18 -58.13
CA SER A 460 -2.82 -11.65 -57.38
C SER A 460 -2.38 -10.25 -57.85
N THR A 461 -2.38 -9.99 -59.16
CA THR A 461 -2.05 -8.68 -59.74
C THR A 461 -3.09 -7.62 -59.37
N VAL A 462 -4.38 -7.98 -59.31
CA VAL A 462 -5.45 -7.06 -58.90
C VAL A 462 -5.42 -6.79 -57.40
N ALA A 463 -5.16 -7.81 -56.60
CA ALA A 463 -5.16 -7.70 -55.15
C ALA A 463 -3.94 -6.93 -54.61
N ALA A 464 -2.78 -7.01 -55.27
CA ALA A 464 -1.54 -6.37 -54.83
C ALA A 464 -1.68 -4.86 -54.51
N PRO A 465 -2.15 -4.00 -55.44
CA PRO A 465 -2.30 -2.57 -55.15
C PRO A 465 -3.31 -2.31 -54.03
N ILE A 466 -4.40 -3.09 -53.96
CA ILE A 466 -5.40 -2.98 -52.89
C ILE A 466 -4.74 -3.25 -51.53
N ILE A 467 -3.96 -4.33 -51.43
CA ILE A 467 -3.22 -4.69 -50.21
C ILE A 467 -2.26 -3.57 -49.82
N SER A 468 -1.51 -2.99 -50.77
CA SER A 468 -0.59 -1.89 -50.50
C SER A 468 -1.28 -0.60 -50.05
N PHE A 469 -2.41 -0.23 -50.66
CA PHE A 469 -3.20 0.93 -50.20
C PHE A 469 -3.84 0.70 -48.84
N CYS A 470 -4.43 -0.48 -48.61
CA CYS A 470 -4.99 -0.86 -47.33
C CYS A 470 -3.93 -0.80 -46.22
N TRP A 471 -2.73 -1.35 -46.48
CA TRP A 471 -1.62 -1.30 -45.53
C TRP A 471 -1.22 0.15 -45.19
N SER A 472 -1.02 0.99 -46.21
CA SER A 472 -0.66 2.41 -46.03
C SER A 472 -1.71 3.19 -45.24
N PHE A 473 -2.98 3.05 -45.61
CA PHE A 473 -4.08 3.78 -44.97
C PHE A 473 -4.32 3.33 -43.54
N LEU A 474 -4.28 2.03 -43.27
CA LEU A 474 -4.49 1.49 -41.93
C LEU A 474 -3.30 1.78 -41.00
N PHE A 475 -2.06 1.76 -41.50
CA PHE A 475 -0.90 2.23 -40.72
C PHE A 475 -1.00 3.71 -40.39
N LEU A 476 -1.39 4.56 -41.36
CA LEU A 476 -1.61 5.99 -41.11
C LEU A 476 -2.73 6.21 -40.09
N SER A 477 -3.82 5.45 -40.21
CA SER A 477 -4.91 5.44 -39.23
C SER A 477 -4.41 5.02 -37.84
N GLY A 478 -3.45 4.10 -37.75
CA GLY A 478 -2.73 3.75 -36.52
C GLY A 478 -2.01 4.95 -35.90
N VAL A 479 -1.26 5.71 -36.69
CA VAL A 479 -0.57 6.93 -36.23
C VAL A 479 -1.57 7.99 -35.75
N VAL A 480 -2.63 8.25 -36.52
CA VAL A 480 -3.70 9.20 -36.14
C VAL A 480 -4.43 8.74 -34.88
N THR A 481 -4.74 7.45 -34.77
CA THR A 481 -5.35 6.87 -33.56
C THR A 481 -4.44 7.03 -32.35
N GLY A 482 -3.13 6.92 -32.51
CA GLY A 482 -2.16 7.14 -31.42
C GLY A 482 -2.07 8.61 -30.98
N LEU A 483 -2.36 9.56 -31.87
CA LEU A 483 -2.44 10.98 -31.56
C LEU A 483 -3.74 11.34 -30.83
N VAL A 484 -4.87 10.91 -31.40
CA VAL A 484 -6.22 11.32 -30.97
C VAL A 484 -6.77 10.45 -29.83
N SER A 485 -6.37 9.18 -29.75
CA SER A 485 -6.87 8.21 -28.77
C SER A 485 -5.72 7.67 -27.91
N THR A 486 -5.65 6.37 -27.69
CA THR A 486 -4.63 5.74 -26.84
C THR A 486 -3.54 5.05 -27.66
N PRO A 487 -2.28 5.07 -27.18
CA PRO A 487 -1.18 4.32 -27.80
C PRO A 487 -1.46 2.82 -27.89
N LEU A 488 -2.21 2.28 -26.93
CA LEU A 488 -2.61 0.89 -26.91
C LEU A 488 -3.53 0.55 -28.09
N ARG A 489 -4.57 1.36 -28.36
CA ARG A 489 -5.45 1.17 -29.52
C ARG A 489 -4.69 1.26 -30.84
N ALA A 490 -3.75 2.20 -30.94
CA ALA A 490 -2.87 2.31 -32.10
C ALA A 490 -2.05 1.04 -32.32
N LYS A 491 -1.46 0.47 -31.26
CA LYS A 491 -0.73 -0.80 -31.31
C LYS A 491 -1.62 -1.95 -31.80
N TRP A 492 -2.84 -2.08 -31.27
CA TRP A 492 -3.79 -3.11 -31.71
C TRP A 492 -4.15 -2.96 -33.18
N LEU A 493 -4.41 -1.74 -33.64
CA LEU A 493 -4.71 -1.46 -35.04
C LEU A 493 -3.53 -1.81 -35.95
N LEU A 494 -2.30 -1.45 -35.56
CA LEU A 494 -1.09 -1.81 -36.31
C LEU A 494 -0.88 -3.33 -36.40
N LEU A 495 -1.06 -4.05 -35.29
CA LEU A 495 -0.94 -5.51 -35.29
C LEU A 495 -2.04 -6.18 -36.12
N ALA A 496 -3.29 -5.74 -35.98
CA ALA A 496 -4.41 -6.24 -36.78
C ALA A 496 -4.19 -6.01 -38.28
N THR A 497 -3.66 -4.84 -38.65
CA THR A 497 -3.28 -4.52 -40.03
C THR A 497 -2.16 -5.44 -40.53
N GLY A 498 -1.14 -5.65 -39.68
CA GLY A 498 -0.07 -6.62 -39.88
C GLY A 498 -0.57 -8.01 -40.27
N TYR A 499 -1.50 -8.54 -39.47
CA TYR A 499 -2.12 -9.84 -39.70
C TYR A 499 -3.00 -9.87 -40.95
N LEU A 500 -3.84 -8.84 -41.16
CA LEU A 500 -4.74 -8.77 -42.30
C LEU A 500 -3.98 -8.86 -43.63
N VAL A 501 -2.88 -8.12 -43.75
CA VAL A 501 -2.08 -8.13 -44.99
C VAL A 501 -1.18 -9.35 -45.10
N THR A 502 -0.73 -9.93 -43.99
CA THR A 502 -0.09 -11.25 -44.03
C THR A 502 -1.07 -12.29 -44.60
N ALA A 503 -2.31 -12.31 -44.11
CA ALA A 503 -3.36 -13.20 -44.60
C ALA A 503 -3.71 -12.92 -46.07
N ALA A 504 -3.78 -11.65 -46.48
CA ALA A 504 -4.03 -11.27 -47.87
C ALA A 504 -2.90 -11.71 -48.80
N ASN A 505 -1.63 -11.62 -48.38
CA ASN A 505 -0.50 -12.15 -49.16
C ASN A 505 -0.52 -13.68 -49.27
N VAL A 506 -0.90 -14.39 -48.20
CA VAL A 506 -1.12 -15.85 -48.24
C VAL A 506 -2.25 -16.20 -49.21
N PHE A 507 -3.35 -15.44 -49.20
CA PHE A 507 -4.44 -15.62 -50.15
C PHE A 507 -3.98 -15.40 -51.59
N CYS A 508 -3.23 -14.32 -51.87
CA CYS A 508 -2.64 -14.08 -53.19
C CYS A 508 -1.70 -15.21 -53.61
N MET A 509 -0.85 -15.71 -52.70
CA MET A 509 0.03 -16.85 -52.95
C MET A 509 -0.76 -18.09 -53.36
N VAL A 510 -1.79 -18.47 -52.59
CA VAL A 510 -2.63 -19.64 -52.87
C VAL A 510 -3.39 -19.46 -54.18
N SER A 511 -4.00 -18.31 -54.39
CA SER A 511 -4.73 -17.99 -55.62
C SER A 511 -3.83 -18.10 -56.85
N ASP A 512 -2.60 -17.57 -56.77
CA ASP A 512 -1.66 -17.62 -57.88
C ASP A 512 -1.19 -19.05 -58.16
N ILE A 513 -0.91 -19.85 -57.12
CA ILE A 513 -0.59 -21.29 -57.27
C ILE A 513 -1.73 -22.03 -57.97
N VAL A 514 -2.98 -21.82 -57.54
CA VAL A 514 -4.15 -22.46 -58.13
C VAL A 514 -4.30 -22.06 -59.60
N GLN A 515 -4.27 -20.75 -59.91
CA GLN A 515 -4.39 -20.25 -61.29
C GLN A 515 -3.25 -20.76 -62.19
N CYS A 516 -1.99 -20.72 -61.72
CA CYS A 516 -0.85 -21.23 -62.47
C CYS A 516 -0.90 -22.75 -62.69
N SER A 517 -1.46 -23.51 -61.74
CA SER A 517 -1.55 -24.97 -61.81
C SER A 517 -2.67 -25.46 -62.72
N THR A 518 -3.79 -24.74 -62.78
CA THR A 518 -5.01 -25.15 -63.49
C THR A 518 -5.04 -24.63 -64.92
N GLU A 519 -4.68 -23.36 -65.13
CA GLU A 519 -4.86 -22.67 -66.41
C GLU A 519 -3.54 -22.13 -67.00
N GLY A 520 -2.44 -22.11 -66.22
CA GLY A 520 -1.18 -21.44 -66.59
C GLY A 520 -0.05 -22.36 -67.06
N THR A 521 1.18 -21.83 -67.00
CA THR A 521 2.44 -22.48 -67.40
C THR A 521 2.90 -23.60 -66.46
N GLY A 522 2.13 -23.91 -65.40
CA GLY A 522 2.56 -24.70 -64.25
C GLY A 522 3.23 -23.86 -63.16
N ILE A 523 3.64 -24.48 -62.06
CA ILE A 523 4.36 -23.82 -60.96
C ILE A 523 5.82 -23.58 -61.42
N GLY A 524 6.03 -22.52 -62.19
CA GLY A 524 7.34 -22.14 -62.76
C GLY A 524 7.72 -20.68 -62.49
N SER A 525 8.78 -20.21 -63.13
CA SER A 525 9.30 -18.83 -62.98
C SER A 525 8.33 -17.73 -63.42
N GLY A 526 7.32 -18.07 -64.21
CA GLY A 526 6.25 -17.14 -64.63
C GLY A 526 5.11 -16.97 -63.62
N CYS A 527 5.11 -17.75 -62.54
CA CYS A 527 4.15 -17.65 -61.45
C CYS A 527 4.68 -16.68 -60.38
N ASN A 528 3.86 -15.70 -59.96
CA ASN A 528 4.23 -14.73 -58.94
C ASN A 528 4.19 -15.32 -57.52
N SER A 529 3.67 -16.55 -57.37
CA SER A 529 3.56 -17.26 -56.10
C SER A 529 4.84 -17.24 -55.28
N ASN A 530 6.02 -17.41 -55.89
CA ASN A 530 7.31 -17.36 -55.19
C ASN A 530 7.56 -16.00 -54.51
N LEU A 531 7.19 -14.89 -55.15
CA LEU A 531 7.32 -13.56 -54.58
C LEU A 531 6.35 -13.36 -53.40
N TYR A 532 5.11 -13.83 -53.52
CA TYR A 532 4.12 -13.77 -52.44
C TYR A 532 4.47 -14.70 -51.28
N THR A 533 5.05 -15.87 -51.54
CA THR A 533 5.58 -16.77 -50.51
C THR A 533 6.69 -16.06 -49.73
N ALA A 534 7.65 -15.47 -50.43
CA ALA A 534 8.73 -14.72 -49.78
C ALA A 534 8.19 -13.53 -48.96
N ALA A 535 7.24 -12.77 -49.51
CA ALA A 535 6.60 -11.67 -48.80
C ALA A 535 5.81 -12.14 -47.56
N ALA A 536 5.02 -13.21 -47.68
CA ALA A 536 4.25 -13.78 -46.58
C ALA A 536 5.14 -14.30 -45.45
N LEU A 537 6.24 -15.00 -45.78
CA LEU A 537 7.21 -15.47 -44.79
C LEU A 537 7.93 -14.31 -44.09
N LEU A 538 8.33 -13.29 -44.85
CA LEU A 538 8.98 -12.09 -44.33
C LEU A 538 8.05 -11.31 -43.38
N LEU A 539 6.78 -11.13 -43.77
CA LEU A 539 5.76 -10.51 -42.93
C LEU A 539 5.45 -11.36 -41.69
N ALA A 540 5.33 -12.67 -41.82
CA ALA A 540 5.12 -13.58 -40.69
C ALA A 540 6.28 -13.49 -39.69
N PHE A 541 7.53 -13.42 -40.17
CA PHE A 541 8.70 -13.21 -39.32
C PHE A 541 8.69 -11.84 -38.63
N ILE A 542 8.35 -10.76 -39.34
CA ILE A 542 8.21 -9.42 -38.75
C ILE A 542 7.12 -9.42 -37.68
N MET A 543 5.97 -10.05 -37.93
CA MET A 543 4.88 -10.19 -36.97
C MET A 543 5.29 -11.04 -35.75
N TYR A 544 6.05 -12.11 -35.96
CA TYR A 544 6.64 -12.89 -34.88
C TYR A 544 7.52 -12.02 -33.97
N LEU A 545 8.39 -11.17 -34.56
CA LEU A 545 9.19 -10.21 -33.80
C LEU A 545 8.32 -9.18 -33.07
N ALA A 546 7.24 -8.68 -33.71
CA ALA A 546 6.33 -7.72 -33.11
C ALA A 546 5.70 -8.23 -31.80
N HIS A 547 5.36 -9.53 -31.76
CA HIS A 547 4.76 -10.18 -30.59
C HIS A 547 5.78 -10.61 -29.54
N ASN A 548 6.85 -11.28 -29.96
CA ASN A 548 7.75 -11.96 -29.04
C ASN A 548 8.97 -11.11 -28.68
N VAL A 549 9.51 -10.35 -29.64
CA VAL A 549 10.77 -9.61 -29.50
C VAL A 549 10.64 -8.17 -30.04
N PRO A 550 9.69 -7.37 -29.51
CA PRO A 550 9.29 -6.09 -30.11
C PRO A 550 10.43 -5.10 -30.21
N HIS A 551 11.45 -5.19 -29.36
CA HIS A 551 12.60 -4.29 -29.42
C HIS A 551 13.42 -4.43 -30.71
N TYR A 552 13.32 -5.53 -31.47
CA TYR A 552 13.94 -5.65 -32.81
C TYR A 552 12.99 -5.38 -33.97
N PHE A 553 11.69 -5.22 -33.70
CA PHE A 553 10.66 -5.12 -34.73
C PHE A 553 10.96 -4.05 -35.78
N TRP A 554 11.19 -2.80 -35.37
CA TRP A 554 11.38 -1.69 -36.30
C TRP A 554 12.66 -1.83 -37.13
N THR A 555 13.76 -2.27 -36.50
CA THR A 555 15.02 -2.52 -37.20
C THR A 555 14.84 -3.60 -38.26
N ALA A 556 14.20 -4.73 -37.91
CA ALA A 556 13.91 -5.79 -38.86
C ALA A 556 12.97 -5.30 -39.98
N ALA A 557 11.90 -4.57 -39.64
CA ALA A 557 10.95 -4.05 -40.61
C ALA A 557 11.65 -3.17 -41.67
N PHE A 558 12.52 -2.24 -41.27
CA PHE A 558 13.24 -1.38 -42.23
C PHE A 558 14.27 -2.14 -43.07
N PHE A 559 15.07 -3.04 -42.48
CA PHE A 559 16.06 -3.80 -43.25
C PHE A 559 15.40 -4.78 -44.22
N MET A 560 14.37 -5.49 -43.77
CA MET A 560 13.61 -6.44 -44.58
C MET A 560 12.82 -5.73 -45.68
N GLN A 561 12.23 -4.57 -45.39
CA GLN A 561 11.57 -3.76 -46.42
C GLN A 561 12.57 -3.25 -47.45
N GLY A 562 13.75 -2.76 -47.04
CA GLY A 562 14.79 -2.35 -47.97
C GLY A 562 15.30 -3.51 -48.83
N ALA A 563 15.49 -4.70 -48.25
CA ALA A 563 15.87 -5.91 -48.99
C ALA A 563 14.79 -6.33 -50.01
N PHE A 564 13.51 -6.21 -49.63
CA PHE A 564 12.39 -6.44 -50.54
C PHE A 564 12.36 -5.43 -51.69
N CYS A 565 12.56 -4.13 -51.41
CA CYS A 565 12.70 -3.10 -52.43
C CYS A 565 13.85 -3.40 -53.41
N LEU A 566 15.00 -3.85 -52.89
CA LEU A 566 16.16 -4.24 -53.70
C LEU A 566 15.85 -5.43 -54.61
N LEU A 567 15.15 -6.44 -54.09
CA LEU A 567 14.71 -7.60 -54.88
C LEU A 567 13.79 -7.17 -56.03
N LEU A 568 12.91 -6.19 -55.79
CA LEU A 568 12.02 -5.66 -56.81
C LEU A 568 12.74 -4.87 -57.92
N ILE A 569 13.91 -4.28 -57.66
CA ILE A 569 14.70 -3.57 -58.70
C ILE A 569 14.99 -4.49 -59.89
N PHE A 570 15.24 -5.78 -59.63
CA PHE A 570 15.50 -6.76 -60.67
C PHE A 570 14.25 -7.13 -61.48
N ALA A 571 13.06 -6.97 -60.91
CA ALA A 571 11.78 -7.27 -61.57
C ALA A 571 11.19 -6.09 -62.35
N LEU A 572 11.63 -4.85 -62.06
CA LEU A 572 11.11 -3.64 -62.67
C LEU A 572 11.69 -3.39 -64.07
N LYS A 573 10.84 -2.94 -65.00
CA LYS A 573 11.21 -2.73 -66.41
C LYS A 573 11.69 -1.31 -66.69
N THR A 574 11.11 -0.30 -66.05
CA THR A 574 11.44 1.10 -66.35
C THR A 574 12.60 1.61 -65.49
N MET A 575 13.43 2.50 -66.05
CA MET A 575 14.55 3.10 -65.32
C MET A 575 14.08 3.93 -64.11
N ILE A 576 12.96 4.65 -64.25
CA ILE A 576 12.40 5.51 -63.20
C ILE A 576 11.96 4.65 -62.00
N GLU A 577 11.23 3.56 -62.22
CA GLU A 577 10.80 2.66 -61.13
C GLU A 577 11.99 2.04 -60.40
N ARG A 578 13.06 1.68 -61.14
CA ARG A 578 14.32 1.19 -60.55
C ARG A 578 14.99 2.25 -59.69
N PHE A 579 15.06 3.49 -60.18
CA PHE A 579 15.64 4.61 -59.43
C PHE A 579 14.85 4.91 -58.15
N VAL A 580 13.52 4.96 -58.25
CA VAL A 580 12.64 5.15 -57.08
C VAL A 580 12.82 4.00 -56.07
N SER A 581 12.82 2.75 -56.53
CA SER A 581 13.01 1.59 -55.66
C SER A 581 14.39 1.55 -55.02
N LEU A 582 15.44 1.99 -55.72
CA LEU A 582 16.78 2.16 -55.17
C LEU A 582 16.80 3.24 -54.08
N PHE A 583 16.16 4.39 -54.33
CA PHE A 583 16.05 5.45 -53.34
C PHE A 583 15.31 4.98 -52.08
N LEU A 584 14.19 4.25 -52.23
CA LEU A 584 13.46 3.66 -51.11
C LEU A 584 14.28 2.59 -50.37
N THR A 585 15.06 1.78 -51.09
CA THR A 585 16.00 0.80 -50.51
C THR A 585 17.01 1.49 -49.61
N VAL A 586 17.72 2.49 -50.16
CA VAL A 586 18.73 3.26 -49.44
C VAL A 586 18.11 4.00 -48.25
N GLY A 587 16.93 4.59 -48.43
CA GLY A 587 16.20 5.28 -47.35
C GLY A 587 15.82 4.34 -46.20
N CYS A 588 15.26 3.16 -46.50
CA CYS A 588 14.91 2.17 -45.47
C CYS A 588 16.14 1.70 -44.69
N TRP A 589 17.23 1.36 -45.39
CA TRP A 589 18.47 0.94 -44.73
C TRP A 589 19.14 2.08 -43.96
N ALA A 590 19.10 3.31 -44.45
CA ALA A 590 19.60 4.48 -43.72
C ALA A 590 18.83 4.71 -42.41
N VAL A 591 17.50 4.58 -42.43
CA VAL A 591 16.68 4.65 -41.20
C VAL A 591 17.01 3.49 -40.25
N GLY A 592 17.07 2.25 -40.77
CA GLY A 592 17.44 1.08 -39.97
C GLY A 592 18.82 1.22 -39.32
N LEU A 593 19.82 1.69 -40.07
CA LEU A 593 21.16 1.96 -39.58
C LEU A 593 21.18 3.11 -38.57
N ALA A 594 20.44 4.20 -38.83
CA ALA A 594 20.33 5.32 -37.90
C ALA A 594 19.75 4.87 -36.55
N ILE A 595 18.72 4.01 -36.53
CA ILE A 595 18.18 3.43 -35.30
C ILE A 595 19.26 2.65 -34.55
N VAL A 596 20.01 1.79 -35.24
CA VAL A 596 21.07 0.97 -34.63
C VAL A 596 22.22 1.84 -34.09
N VAL A 597 22.68 2.82 -34.87
CA VAL A 597 23.78 3.71 -34.51
C VAL A 597 23.39 4.62 -33.35
N GLN A 598 22.23 5.30 -33.42
CA GLN A 598 21.73 6.16 -32.34
C GLN A 598 21.55 5.37 -31.05
N TYR A 599 20.97 4.17 -31.12
CA TYR A 599 20.87 3.30 -29.96
C TYR A 599 22.26 2.95 -29.42
N ARG A 600 23.20 2.52 -30.26
CA ARG A 600 24.55 2.15 -29.79
C ARG A 600 25.29 3.34 -29.18
N LEU A 601 25.15 4.55 -29.74
CA LEU A 601 25.74 5.77 -29.19
C LEU A 601 25.14 6.12 -27.84
N ALA A 602 23.81 6.10 -27.72
CA ALA A 602 23.13 6.37 -26.46
C ALA A 602 23.43 5.30 -25.40
N TYR A 603 23.34 4.02 -25.77
CA TYR A 603 23.70 2.91 -24.89
C TYR A 603 25.16 3.01 -24.43
N ARG A 604 26.11 3.31 -25.32
CA ARG A 604 27.52 3.52 -24.94
C ARG A 604 27.71 4.74 -24.04
N ARG A 605 26.91 5.79 -24.17
CA ARG A 605 26.97 6.97 -23.30
C ARG A 605 26.46 6.60 -21.90
N THR A 606 25.24 6.09 -21.81
CA THR A 606 24.64 5.65 -20.54
C THR A 606 25.43 4.54 -19.88
N PHE A 607 25.97 3.59 -20.64
CA PHE A 607 26.82 2.52 -20.10
C PHE A 607 28.16 3.05 -19.61
N ARG A 608 28.75 4.09 -20.22
CA ARG A 608 29.97 4.71 -19.70
C ARG A 608 29.71 5.43 -18.38
N GLU A 609 28.64 6.21 -18.31
CA GLU A 609 28.20 6.90 -17.09
C GLU A 609 27.88 5.88 -15.97
N LEU A 610 27.12 4.84 -16.31
CA LEU A 610 26.80 3.77 -15.38
C LEU A 610 28.04 2.98 -14.96
N LYS A 611 28.94 2.65 -15.88
CA LYS A 611 30.18 1.93 -15.56
C LYS A 611 31.06 2.73 -14.61
N ALA A 612 31.14 4.05 -14.77
CA ALA A 612 31.86 4.91 -13.84
C ALA A 612 31.22 4.87 -12.44
N ALA A 613 29.89 4.93 -12.34
CA ALA A 613 29.19 4.76 -11.07
C ALA A 613 29.35 3.34 -10.47
N MET A 614 29.36 2.32 -11.33
CA MET A 614 29.52 0.91 -10.96
C MET A 614 30.90 0.61 -10.36
N GLN A 615 31.95 1.26 -10.83
CA GLN A 615 33.31 1.00 -10.34
C GLN A 615 33.40 1.19 -8.83
N GLY A 616 32.79 2.24 -8.28
CA GLY A 616 32.75 2.45 -6.83
C GLY A 616 32.02 1.32 -6.08
N PHE A 617 30.89 0.85 -6.62
CA PHE A 617 30.17 -0.29 -6.03
C PHE A 617 30.94 -1.59 -6.12
N ASP A 618 31.58 -1.87 -7.25
CA ASP A 618 32.35 -3.10 -7.46
C ASP A 618 33.64 -3.10 -6.62
N GLU A 619 34.30 -1.95 -6.41
CA GLU A 619 35.45 -1.81 -5.50
C GLU A 619 35.04 -2.06 -4.05
N THR A 620 33.96 -1.43 -3.57
CA THR A 620 33.43 -1.66 -2.22
C THR A 620 33.00 -3.11 -2.04
N TRP A 621 32.31 -3.69 -3.02
CA TRP A 621 31.88 -5.08 -2.96
C TRP A 621 33.06 -6.06 -2.99
N SER A 622 34.11 -5.78 -3.76
CA SER A 622 35.30 -6.63 -3.79
C SER A 622 35.98 -6.69 -2.42
N LYS A 623 36.05 -5.57 -1.69
CA LYS A 623 36.55 -5.54 -0.31
C LYS A 623 35.67 -6.36 0.64
N VAL A 624 34.34 -6.20 0.55
CA VAL A 624 33.40 -7.00 1.35
C VAL A 624 33.55 -8.49 1.07
N VAL A 625 33.70 -8.90 -0.20
CA VAL A 625 33.94 -10.31 -0.56
C VAL A 625 35.29 -10.80 -0.09
N GLU A 626 36.35 -9.99 -0.15
CA GLU A 626 37.68 -10.37 0.35
C GLU A 626 37.65 -10.59 1.87
N GLU A 627 37.01 -9.68 2.61
CA GLU A 627 36.91 -9.73 4.07
C GLU A 627 35.91 -10.78 4.58
N LYS A 628 34.81 -11.02 3.85
CA LYS A 628 33.64 -11.80 4.31
C LYS A 628 33.20 -12.89 3.33
N SER A 629 34.10 -13.41 2.49
CA SER A 629 33.81 -14.43 1.46
C SER A 629 33.01 -15.63 2.00
N LEU A 630 33.41 -16.18 3.15
CA LEU A 630 32.74 -17.32 3.78
C LEU A 630 31.26 -17.02 4.12
N VAL A 631 30.98 -15.81 4.60
CA VAL A 631 29.61 -15.38 4.98
C VAL A 631 28.76 -15.16 3.72
N VAL A 632 29.33 -14.56 2.67
CA VAL A 632 28.66 -14.36 1.38
C VAL A 632 28.31 -15.71 0.72
N GLU A 633 29.24 -16.67 0.78
CA GLU A 633 29.01 -18.03 0.27
C GLU A 633 27.93 -18.75 1.08
N GLU A 634 27.95 -18.60 2.40
CA GLU A 634 26.96 -19.18 3.30
C GLU A 634 25.54 -18.60 3.07
N ILE A 635 25.41 -17.28 2.90
CA ILE A 635 24.13 -16.64 2.48
C ILE A 635 23.65 -17.26 1.17
N SER A 636 24.55 -17.42 0.19
CA SER A 636 24.20 -18.00 -1.10
C SER A 636 23.81 -19.48 -0.99
N ARG A 637 24.45 -20.23 -0.09
CA ARG A 637 24.11 -21.62 0.22
C ARG A 637 22.72 -21.75 0.82
N GLN A 638 22.31 -20.84 1.69
CA GLN A 638 20.97 -20.85 2.30
C GLN A 638 19.86 -20.36 1.35
N VAL A 639 20.15 -19.34 0.52
CA VAL A 639 19.16 -18.80 -0.42
C VAL A 639 18.93 -19.71 -1.64
N ARG A 640 19.94 -20.48 -2.05
CA ARG A 640 19.87 -21.33 -3.25
C ARG A 640 18.76 -22.40 -3.20
N PRO A 641 18.54 -23.15 -2.10
CA PRO A 641 17.40 -24.05 -1.96
C PRO A 641 16.05 -23.36 -2.17
N ILE A 642 15.85 -22.17 -1.59
CA ILE A 642 14.61 -21.37 -1.76
C ILE A 642 14.40 -21.01 -3.24
N ALA A 643 15.46 -20.55 -3.92
CA ALA A 643 15.39 -20.21 -5.33
C ALA A 643 15.09 -21.43 -6.22
N GLN A 644 15.68 -22.58 -5.92
CA GLN A 644 15.44 -23.85 -6.63
C GLN A 644 14.00 -24.34 -6.43
N GLU A 645 13.49 -24.30 -5.20
CA GLU A 645 12.12 -24.69 -4.90
C GLU A 645 11.11 -23.76 -5.62
N LEU A 646 11.37 -22.45 -5.65
CA LEU A 646 10.56 -21.51 -6.45
C LEU A 646 10.61 -21.82 -7.95
N GLU A 647 11.77 -22.13 -8.51
CA GLU A 647 11.90 -22.52 -9.92
C GLU A 647 11.13 -23.80 -10.23
N ASP A 648 11.18 -24.79 -9.33
CA ASP A 648 10.44 -26.04 -9.46
C ASP A 648 8.93 -25.79 -9.40
N VAL A 649 8.47 -24.96 -8.45
CA VAL A 649 7.07 -24.53 -8.32
C VAL A 649 6.59 -23.80 -9.60
N ILE A 650 7.41 -22.90 -10.16
CA ILE A 650 7.10 -22.18 -11.41
C ILE A 650 7.04 -23.15 -12.60
N ARG A 651 7.96 -24.13 -12.66
CA ARG A 651 8.03 -25.12 -13.74
C ARG A 651 6.82 -26.07 -13.69
N ASP A 652 6.44 -26.52 -12.50
CA ASP A 652 5.33 -27.44 -12.27
C ASP A 652 3.95 -26.84 -12.61
N ASP A 653 3.78 -25.51 -12.55
CA ASP A 653 2.58 -24.81 -13.03
C ASP A 653 2.32 -25.05 -14.54
N THR A 654 3.38 -25.42 -15.30
CA THR A 654 3.30 -25.66 -16.75
C THR A 654 3.53 -27.11 -17.18
N ARG A 655 3.84 -28.01 -16.24
CA ARG A 655 4.33 -29.36 -16.57
C ARG A 655 3.23 -30.30 -17.06
N THR A 656 2.02 -30.19 -16.52
CA THR A 656 0.90 -31.09 -16.88
C THR A 656 0.15 -30.56 -18.10
N TRP A 657 -0.05 -31.40 -19.13
CA TRP A 657 -0.74 -31.01 -20.36
C TRP A 657 -2.18 -30.51 -20.11
N SER A 658 -2.87 -31.08 -19.11
CA SER A 658 -4.19 -30.62 -18.66
C SER A 658 -4.15 -29.19 -18.10
N ARG A 659 -3.16 -28.86 -17.26
CA ARG A 659 -2.94 -27.50 -16.74
C ARG A 659 -2.57 -26.55 -17.86
N TYR A 660 -1.66 -26.95 -18.76
CA TYR A 660 -1.31 -26.17 -19.95
C TYR A 660 -2.54 -25.84 -20.80
N LEU A 661 -3.43 -26.82 -21.03
CA LEU A 661 -4.68 -26.62 -21.76
C LEU A 661 -5.66 -25.71 -21.02
N GLN A 662 -5.95 -25.98 -19.74
CA GLN A 662 -6.86 -25.14 -18.94
C GLN A 662 -6.41 -23.68 -18.94
N VAL A 663 -5.11 -23.47 -18.84
CA VAL A 663 -4.50 -22.16 -18.85
C VAL A 663 -4.52 -21.53 -20.26
N SER A 664 -4.25 -22.31 -21.31
CA SER A 664 -4.31 -21.81 -22.70
C SER A 664 -5.75 -21.49 -23.14
N LEU A 665 -6.73 -22.19 -22.59
CA LEU A 665 -8.17 -21.93 -22.78
C LEU A 665 -8.69 -20.80 -21.88
N GLY A 666 -7.87 -20.26 -20.98
CA GLY A 666 -8.25 -19.18 -20.06
C GLY A 666 -9.16 -19.61 -18.91
N LEU A 667 -9.39 -20.92 -18.74
CA LEU A 667 -10.18 -21.48 -17.62
C LEU A 667 -9.45 -21.32 -16.28
N ARG A 668 -8.11 -21.27 -16.30
CA ARG A 668 -7.26 -21.05 -15.12
C ARG A 668 -6.33 -19.87 -15.36
N GLY A 669 -6.32 -18.91 -14.43
CA GLY A 669 -5.34 -17.82 -14.43
C GLY A 669 -3.96 -18.34 -14.05
N ARG A 670 -2.91 -18.01 -14.81
CA ARG A 670 -1.53 -18.29 -14.36
C ARG A 670 -1.19 -17.41 -13.17
N ARG A 671 -0.50 -17.98 -12.19
CA ARG A 671 0.06 -17.20 -11.08
C ARG A 671 1.35 -16.49 -11.48
N TYR A 672 2.14 -17.09 -12.37
CA TYR A 672 3.33 -16.46 -12.93
C TYR A 672 3.12 -15.98 -14.37
N SER A 673 3.61 -14.79 -14.68
CA SER A 673 3.59 -14.25 -16.02
C SER A 673 4.57 -15.01 -16.92
N ARG A 674 4.07 -15.60 -18.00
CA ARG A 674 4.86 -16.37 -18.99
C ARG A 674 6.05 -15.59 -19.56
N ARG A 675 5.91 -14.27 -19.68
CA ARG A 675 6.88 -13.44 -20.40
C ARG A 675 8.10 -13.05 -19.58
N ASN A 676 7.94 -12.91 -18.27
CA ASN A 676 8.96 -12.36 -17.37
C ASN A 676 9.17 -13.21 -16.11
N GLY A 677 8.46 -14.33 -15.96
CA GLY A 677 8.54 -15.20 -14.78
C GLY A 677 8.08 -14.50 -13.50
N LYS A 678 7.42 -13.33 -13.58
CA LYS A 678 7.04 -12.56 -12.40
C LYS A 678 5.72 -13.07 -11.85
N ILE A 679 5.66 -13.27 -10.53
CA ILE A 679 4.41 -13.58 -9.85
C ILE A 679 3.40 -12.45 -10.01
N ARG A 680 2.13 -12.81 -10.13
CA ARG A 680 0.98 -11.91 -10.25
C ARG A 680 0.27 -11.82 -8.91
N GLN A 681 -0.13 -10.63 -8.51
CA GLN A 681 -1.10 -10.37 -7.46
C GLN A 681 -2.42 -11.06 -7.76
N VAL A 682 -3.25 -11.28 -6.74
CA VAL A 682 -4.59 -11.88 -6.91
C VAL A 682 -5.49 -10.97 -7.75
N SER A 683 -5.47 -9.66 -7.47
CA SER A 683 -6.22 -8.68 -8.25
C SER A 683 -5.48 -8.29 -9.54
N ARG A 684 -6.23 -8.13 -10.62
CA ARG A 684 -5.80 -7.48 -11.87
C ARG A 684 -6.31 -6.04 -11.98
N ASP A 685 -7.17 -5.63 -11.06
CA ASP A 685 -7.68 -4.27 -11.00
C ASP A 685 -6.62 -3.39 -10.32
N PHE A 686 -6.12 -2.40 -11.05
CA PHE A 686 -5.05 -1.55 -10.58
C PHE A 686 -5.47 -0.68 -9.39
N GLU A 687 -6.73 -0.27 -9.33
CA GLU A 687 -7.29 0.50 -8.22
C GLU A 687 -7.42 -0.36 -6.96
N GLN A 688 -7.95 -1.57 -7.12
CA GLN A 688 -8.05 -2.53 -6.01
C GLN A 688 -6.66 -2.87 -5.43
N LEU A 689 -5.64 -3.01 -6.27
CA LEU A 689 -4.27 -3.26 -5.81
C LEU A 689 -3.73 -2.11 -4.95
N PHE A 690 -4.07 -0.87 -5.31
CA PHE A 690 -3.67 0.31 -4.55
C PHE A 690 -4.42 0.46 -3.24
N LEU A 691 -5.73 0.14 -3.22
CA LEU A 691 -6.52 0.08 -1.99
C LEU A 691 -5.94 -0.96 -1.02
N GLN A 692 -5.67 -2.17 -1.51
CA GLN A 692 -5.04 -3.23 -0.71
C GLN A 692 -3.64 -2.82 -0.22
N ALA A 693 -2.83 -2.20 -1.08
CA ALA A 693 -1.51 -1.71 -0.70
C ALA A 693 -1.62 -0.66 0.42
N GLN A 694 -2.55 0.28 0.33
CA GLN A 694 -2.78 1.30 1.36
C GLN A 694 -3.19 0.68 2.70
N GLU A 695 -4.12 -0.29 2.68
CA GLU A 695 -4.58 -0.99 3.89
C GLU A 695 -3.44 -1.77 4.57
N VAL A 696 -2.63 -2.49 3.80
CA VAL A 696 -1.63 -3.41 4.36
C VAL A 696 -0.27 -2.76 4.63
N SER A 697 0.05 -1.63 4.00
CA SER A 697 1.43 -1.10 3.99
C SER A 697 1.99 -0.78 5.36
N ALA A 698 1.28 -0.02 6.20
CA ALA A 698 1.79 0.34 7.53
C ALA A 698 1.90 -0.90 8.44
N HIS A 699 0.86 -1.73 8.45
CA HIS A 699 0.81 -2.95 9.26
C HIS A 699 1.89 -3.95 8.87
N PHE A 700 2.14 -4.14 7.58
CA PHE A 700 3.20 -5.02 7.10
C PHE A 700 4.57 -4.57 7.58
N GLN A 701 4.84 -3.27 7.53
CA GLN A 701 6.15 -2.73 7.89
C GLN A 701 6.38 -2.77 9.41
N LEU A 702 5.35 -2.46 10.20
CA LEU A 702 5.38 -2.64 11.65
C LEU A 702 5.54 -4.12 12.05
N TRP A 703 4.85 -5.01 11.35
CA TRP A 703 4.98 -6.46 11.55
C TRP A 703 6.41 -6.92 11.25
N VAL A 704 7.00 -6.52 10.11
CA VAL A 704 8.43 -6.78 9.81
C VAL A 704 9.34 -6.21 10.88
N SER A 705 9.12 -4.97 11.35
CA SER A 705 9.90 -4.40 12.45
C SER A 705 9.78 -5.17 13.76
N SER A 706 8.65 -5.85 14.01
CA SER A 706 8.41 -6.53 15.29
C SER A 706 9.19 -7.84 15.44
N TRP A 707 9.42 -8.56 14.34
CA TRP A 707 10.16 -9.83 14.36
C TRP A 707 11.61 -9.70 13.89
N ASN A 708 11.96 -8.63 13.18
CA ASN A 708 13.30 -8.39 12.69
C ASN A 708 14.30 -8.20 13.86
N GLN A 709 15.29 -9.08 13.96
CA GLN A 709 16.26 -9.12 15.07
C GLN A 709 17.53 -8.32 14.79
N VAL A 710 17.80 -7.95 13.53
CA VAL A 710 19.07 -7.38 13.08
C VAL A 710 18.87 -6.15 12.21
N GLY A 711 19.78 -5.18 12.28
CA GLY A 711 19.67 -3.93 11.53
C GLY A 711 18.44 -3.08 11.91
N ARG A 712 18.22 -2.02 11.12
CA ARG A 712 17.05 -1.14 11.24
C ARG A 712 16.10 -1.34 10.07
N VAL A 713 14.80 -1.36 10.34
CA VAL A 713 13.77 -1.42 9.29
C VAL A 713 13.40 0.01 8.89
N GLU A 714 13.80 0.39 7.69
CA GLU A 714 13.40 1.63 7.04
C GLU A 714 12.03 1.45 6.36
N HIS A 715 11.07 2.27 6.80
CA HIS A 715 9.71 2.19 6.28
C HIS A 715 9.60 2.87 4.91
N GLY A 716 9.17 2.12 3.90
CA GLY A 716 8.94 2.59 2.54
C GLY A 716 7.52 3.08 2.32
N ASN A 717 7.39 4.21 1.62
CA ASN A 717 6.11 4.70 1.14
C ASN A 717 5.49 3.72 0.11
N VAL A 718 4.16 3.69 0.06
CA VAL A 718 3.45 3.02 -1.03
C VAL A 718 3.91 3.64 -2.34
N LYS A 719 4.26 2.80 -3.32
CA LYS A 719 4.79 3.26 -4.61
C LYS A 719 3.83 4.25 -5.26
N SER A 720 4.32 5.41 -5.69
CA SER A 720 3.46 6.41 -6.33
C SER A 720 2.75 5.88 -7.59
N CYS A 721 1.51 6.32 -7.80
CA CYS A 721 0.67 5.92 -8.95
C CYS A 721 1.40 6.09 -10.29
N GLY A 722 2.04 7.24 -10.51
CA GLY A 722 2.80 7.51 -11.74
C GLY A 722 3.96 6.54 -11.97
N ARG A 723 4.75 6.23 -10.93
CA ARG A 723 5.85 5.25 -11.02
C ARG A 723 5.34 3.83 -11.20
N ALA A 724 4.25 3.46 -10.54
CA ALA A 724 3.61 2.16 -10.72
C ALA A 724 3.06 1.98 -12.14
N MET A 725 2.39 2.99 -12.70
CA MET A 725 1.93 2.99 -14.10
C MET A 725 3.10 2.86 -15.07
N GLN A 726 4.13 3.68 -14.91
CA GLN A 726 5.34 3.65 -15.72
C GLN A 726 5.97 2.26 -15.71
N LYS A 727 6.15 1.65 -14.53
CA LYS A 727 6.71 0.31 -14.38
C LYS A 727 5.82 -0.74 -15.04
N THR A 728 4.51 -0.64 -14.88
CA THR A 728 3.52 -1.57 -15.46
C THR A 728 3.52 -1.53 -16.98
N VAL A 729 3.59 -0.34 -17.57
CA VAL A 729 3.62 -0.16 -19.03
C VAL A 729 4.95 -0.68 -19.59
N ARG A 730 6.09 -0.32 -18.98
CA ARG A 730 7.43 -0.66 -19.49
C ARG A 730 7.80 -2.13 -19.28
N SER A 731 7.56 -2.65 -18.08
CA SER A 731 8.11 -3.93 -17.62
C SER A 731 7.09 -5.06 -17.68
N TYR A 732 5.80 -4.73 -17.53
CA TYR A 732 4.72 -5.71 -17.35
C TYR A 732 3.68 -5.67 -18.47
N ASN A 733 3.93 -4.94 -19.57
CA ASN A 733 3.04 -4.88 -20.72
C ASN A 733 1.59 -4.53 -20.33
N ARG A 734 1.43 -3.52 -19.46
CA ARG A 734 0.14 -3.02 -18.96
C ARG A 734 -0.62 -4.02 -18.06
N ASP A 735 0.08 -5.00 -17.49
CA ASP A 735 -0.48 -5.96 -16.53
C ASP A 735 -0.14 -5.54 -15.09
N PRO A 736 -1.05 -4.86 -14.38
CA PRO A 736 -0.77 -4.35 -13.04
C PRO A 736 -0.61 -5.46 -12.00
N SER A 737 -1.13 -6.67 -12.27
CA SER A 737 -0.97 -7.79 -11.34
C SER A 737 0.52 -8.16 -11.14
N CYS A 738 1.42 -7.84 -12.06
CA CYS A 738 2.85 -8.13 -11.88
C CYS A 738 3.59 -7.17 -10.93
N LEU A 739 2.92 -6.15 -10.37
CA LEU A 739 3.49 -5.23 -9.40
C LEU A 739 3.57 -5.88 -8.01
N THR A 740 4.78 -6.23 -7.59
CA THR A 740 5.05 -6.84 -6.27
C THR A 740 5.68 -5.86 -5.27
N ASP A 741 5.94 -4.63 -5.70
CA ASP A 741 6.67 -3.61 -4.96
C ASP A 741 5.85 -2.33 -4.78
N LEU A 742 4.52 -2.50 -4.66
CA LEU A 742 3.62 -1.43 -4.21
C LEU A 742 3.84 -1.16 -2.73
N VAL A 743 3.87 -2.22 -1.92
CA VAL A 743 4.25 -2.21 -0.52
C VAL A 743 5.68 -2.75 -0.39
N ARG A 744 6.55 -1.99 0.26
CA ARG A 744 7.95 -2.38 0.45
C ARG A 744 8.55 -1.78 1.72
N CYS A 745 9.52 -2.48 2.30
CA CYS A 745 10.43 -1.94 3.31
C CYS A 745 11.87 -2.32 3.00
N THR A 746 12.80 -1.58 3.60
CA THR A 746 14.23 -1.86 3.48
C THR A 746 14.79 -2.16 4.86
N ILE A 747 15.59 -3.21 4.99
CA ILE A 747 16.30 -3.57 6.21
C ILE A 747 17.76 -3.19 5.98
N VAL A 748 18.21 -2.18 6.72
CA VAL A 748 19.58 -1.67 6.66
C VAL A 748 20.38 -2.35 7.77
N VAL A 749 21.34 -3.17 7.37
CA VAL A 749 22.18 -3.97 8.27
C VAL A 749 23.61 -3.45 8.30
N GLN A 750 24.32 -3.66 9.41
CA GLN A 750 25.67 -3.13 9.58
C GLN A 750 26.75 -4.05 8.97
N SER A 751 26.43 -5.32 8.74
CA SER A 751 27.40 -6.32 8.27
C SER A 751 26.75 -7.44 7.48
N MET A 752 27.58 -8.19 6.72
CA MET A 752 27.12 -9.41 6.04
C MET A 752 26.70 -10.52 7.02
N ASP A 753 27.28 -10.54 8.24
CA ASP A 753 26.89 -11.49 9.29
C ASP A 753 25.42 -11.26 9.72
N GLU A 754 24.99 -10.00 9.79
CA GLU A 754 23.58 -9.65 10.02
C GLU A 754 22.68 -10.04 8.84
N VAL A 755 23.14 -9.92 7.58
CA VAL A 755 22.38 -10.44 6.43
C VAL A 755 22.14 -11.95 6.59
N LEU A 756 23.18 -12.71 7.00
CA LEU A 756 23.08 -14.15 7.22
C LEU A 756 22.10 -14.49 8.36
N ALA A 757 22.21 -13.80 9.49
CA ALA A 757 21.28 -13.96 10.61
C ALA A 757 19.83 -13.64 10.19
N TRP A 758 19.65 -12.59 9.37
CA TRP A 758 18.36 -12.25 8.81
C TRP A 758 17.79 -13.33 7.89
N VAL A 759 18.61 -13.90 6.98
CA VAL A 759 18.20 -15.00 6.09
C VAL A 759 17.77 -16.22 6.90
N THR A 760 18.49 -16.54 7.97
CA THR A 760 18.14 -17.64 8.88
C THR A 760 16.76 -17.42 9.49
N SER A 761 16.53 -16.22 10.07
CA SER A 761 15.23 -15.85 10.64
C SER A 761 14.10 -15.82 9.60
N LEU A 762 14.37 -15.36 8.37
CA LEU A 762 13.41 -15.40 7.28
C LEU A 762 12.96 -16.83 6.97
N CYS A 763 13.90 -17.79 6.94
CA CYS A 763 13.57 -19.20 6.69
C CYS A 763 12.66 -19.77 7.78
N ASP A 764 12.86 -19.37 9.03
CA ASP A 764 12.04 -19.83 10.16
C ASP A 764 10.62 -19.26 10.12
N GLN A 765 10.45 -18.06 9.56
CA GLN A 765 9.16 -17.34 9.53
C GLN A 765 8.41 -17.42 8.20
N SER A 766 8.85 -18.25 7.26
CA SER A 766 8.23 -18.30 5.93
C SER A 766 8.16 -19.69 5.33
N VAL A 767 7.24 -19.85 4.38
CA VAL A 767 7.14 -21.03 3.51
C VAL A 767 7.35 -20.65 2.05
N VAL A 768 7.88 -21.54 1.22
CA VAL A 768 8.18 -21.24 -0.17
C VAL A 768 7.00 -21.63 -1.08
N GLY A 769 6.43 -20.69 -1.83
CA GLY A 769 5.46 -20.97 -2.90
C GLY A 769 4.12 -21.65 -2.50
N PHE A 770 3.65 -21.50 -1.26
CA PHE A 770 2.53 -22.27 -0.66
C PHE A 770 1.27 -22.34 -1.54
N GLU A 771 0.82 -21.21 -2.11
CA GLU A 771 -0.45 -21.16 -2.86
C GLU A 771 -0.37 -21.40 -4.36
N VAL A 772 0.83 -21.57 -4.91
CA VAL A 772 0.94 -21.91 -6.34
C VAL A 772 0.27 -23.27 -6.60
N ASN A 773 0.21 -24.13 -5.58
CA ASN A 773 -0.36 -25.48 -5.65
C ASN A 773 -1.79 -25.60 -5.08
N ALA A 774 -2.27 -24.65 -4.26
CA ALA A 774 -3.51 -24.78 -3.48
C ALA A 774 -4.83 -24.54 -4.26
N TRP A 775 -4.75 -24.14 -5.54
CA TRP A 775 -5.94 -23.89 -6.38
C TRP A 775 -6.71 -25.15 -6.80
N GLU A 776 -6.25 -26.36 -6.44
CA GLU A 776 -6.88 -27.63 -6.82
C GLU A 776 -8.03 -28.07 -5.90
N GLY A 777 -8.52 -27.17 -5.05
CA GLY A 777 -9.69 -27.34 -4.20
C GLY A 777 -9.32 -27.36 -2.71
N PRO A 778 -10.27 -27.10 -1.80
CA PRO A 778 -10.04 -27.26 -0.37
C PRO A 778 -9.61 -28.71 -0.08
N GLY A 779 -8.34 -28.90 0.28
CA GLY A 779 -7.74 -30.22 0.61
C GLY A 779 -6.65 -30.74 -0.35
N SER A 780 -6.27 -30.02 -1.42
CA SER A 780 -5.30 -30.52 -2.41
C SER A 780 -3.87 -29.97 -2.27
N SER A 781 -3.56 -29.19 -1.22
CA SER A 781 -2.20 -28.69 -1.04
C SER A 781 -1.26 -29.86 -0.77
N ARG A 782 -0.21 -30.00 -1.59
CA ARG A 782 0.84 -31.01 -1.41
C ARG A 782 1.68 -30.78 -0.15
N VAL A 783 1.62 -29.58 0.42
CA VAL A 783 2.08 -29.37 1.79
C VAL A 783 0.97 -29.94 2.67
N SER A 784 1.11 -31.23 3.00
CA SER A 784 0.22 -31.85 3.98
C SER A 784 0.31 -31.03 5.27
N SER A 785 -0.78 -30.86 6.04
CA SER A 785 -0.62 -30.23 7.36
C SER A 785 0.41 -30.99 8.19
N GLU A 786 0.59 -32.29 7.92
CA GLU A 786 1.67 -33.12 8.42
C GLU A 786 3.07 -32.62 8.07
N ASP A 787 3.37 -31.96 6.95
CA ASP A 787 4.70 -31.39 6.69
C ASP A 787 4.94 -30.08 7.47
N ILE A 788 3.86 -29.37 7.80
CA ILE A 788 3.89 -28.20 8.70
C ILE A 788 3.98 -28.66 10.17
N GLU A 789 3.37 -29.80 10.51
CA GLU A 789 3.27 -30.37 11.86
C GLU A 789 4.42 -31.35 12.20
N ALA A 790 5.03 -32.05 11.23
CA ALA A 790 6.11 -33.03 11.44
C ALA A 790 7.46 -32.36 11.78
N GLY A 791 7.53 -31.04 11.72
CA GLY A 791 8.62 -30.24 12.24
C GLY A 791 8.56 -30.06 13.77
N GLY A 792 8.50 -31.15 14.54
CA GLY A 792 8.71 -31.17 15.99
C GLY A 792 7.54 -30.65 16.84
N ASP A 793 7.14 -31.48 17.82
CA ASP A 793 6.02 -31.34 18.76
C ASP A 793 6.17 -30.20 19.80
N GLY A 794 6.83 -29.09 19.42
CA GLY A 794 7.17 -27.99 20.32
C GLY A 794 6.97 -26.63 19.67
N LEU A 795 5.84 -25.98 19.99
CA LEU A 795 5.67 -24.50 20.01
C LEU A 795 6.24 -23.74 18.80
N ARG A 796 6.16 -24.29 17.59
CA ARG A 796 6.60 -23.56 16.40
C ARG A 796 5.63 -22.40 16.17
N GLU A 797 6.17 -21.18 16.13
CA GLU A 797 5.41 -19.96 15.90
C GLU A 797 4.61 -20.06 14.59
N ASP A 798 3.42 -19.47 14.56
CA ASP A 798 2.59 -19.44 13.36
C ASP A 798 3.34 -18.76 12.20
N ILE A 799 3.37 -19.40 11.03
CA ILE A 799 4.00 -18.84 9.81
C ILE A 799 2.98 -17.96 9.09
N TYR A 800 3.31 -16.69 8.85
CA TYR A 800 2.38 -15.69 8.29
C TYR A 800 2.64 -15.29 6.83
N MET A 801 3.74 -15.75 6.22
CA MET A 801 4.11 -15.33 4.87
C MET A 801 4.61 -16.47 3.99
N SER A 802 4.41 -16.32 2.68
CA SER A 802 4.99 -17.21 1.68
C SER A 802 5.98 -16.48 0.77
N ILE A 803 7.22 -16.98 0.65
CA ILE A 803 8.19 -16.46 -0.32
C ILE A 803 7.70 -16.78 -1.73
N THR A 804 7.64 -15.76 -2.58
CA THR A 804 7.18 -15.86 -3.97
C THR A 804 8.26 -15.55 -5.00
N SER A 805 9.32 -14.85 -4.57
CA SER A 805 10.51 -14.53 -5.35
C SER A 805 11.63 -14.22 -4.38
N ILE A 806 12.83 -14.70 -4.66
CA ILE A 806 14.06 -14.28 -3.96
C ILE A 806 15.14 -13.96 -4.99
N LYS A 807 15.86 -12.86 -4.76
CA LYS A 807 16.96 -12.40 -5.62
C LYS A 807 18.16 -12.10 -4.75
N ASN A 808 19.09 -13.04 -4.70
CA ASN A 808 20.37 -12.86 -4.06
C ASN A 808 21.34 -12.17 -5.03
N ARG A 809 21.52 -10.86 -4.91
CA ARG A 809 22.55 -10.14 -5.67
C ARG A 809 23.91 -10.14 -4.97
N TYR A 810 24.02 -10.71 -3.77
CA TYR A 810 25.30 -10.96 -3.11
C TYR A 810 26.01 -12.21 -3.64
N ASP A 811 25.32 -13.10 -4.35
CA ASP A 811 25.94 -14.29 -4.94
C ASP A 811 27.10 -13.86 -5.88
N PRO A 812 28.32 -14.37 -5.70
CA PRO A 812 29.44 -14.08 -6.61
C PRO A 812 29.17 -14.47 -8.06
N ALA A 813 28.27 -15.43 -8.31
CA ALA A 813 27.84 -15.81 -9.66
C ALA A 813 26.82 -14.82 -10.28
N TYR A 814 26.25 -13.91 -9.49
CA TYR A 814 25.30 -12.92 -9.99
C TYR A 814 25.99 -11.88 -10.88
N ASN A 815 25.45 -11.68 -12.08
CA ASN A 815 25.96 -10.67 -13.00
C ASN A 815 25.52 -9.25 -12.58
N ALA A 816 26.35 -8.63 -11.76
CA ALA A 816 26.28 -7.24 -11.29
C ALA A 816 25.93 -6.19 -12.35
N SER A 817 26.37 -6.39 -13.59
CA SER A 817 26.12 -5.42 -14.67
C SER A 817 24.64 -5.25 -14.99
N ILE A 818 23.81 -6.24 -14.65
CA ILE A 818 22.35 -6.20 -14.85
C ILE A 818 21.68 -5.23 -13.86
N SER A 819 22.20 -5.11 -12.63
CA SER A 819 21.70 -4.16 -11.62
C SER A 819 22.51 -2.86 -11.56
N GLY A 820 23.40 -2.62 -12.52
CA GLY A 820 24.26 -1.43 -12.49
C GLY A 820 25.19 -1.42 -11.28
N GLY A 821 25.74 -2.58 -10.89
CA GLY A 821 26.69 -2.70 -9.79
C GLY A 821 26.03 -2.76 -8.40
N TYR A 822 24.72 -2.51 -8.31
CA TYR A 822 23.98 -2.58 -7.05
C TYR A 822 23.88 -4.01 -6.50
N ARG A 823 24.01 -4.16 -5.18
CA ARG A 823 23.98 -5.43 -4.42
C ARG A 823 22.93 -5.32 -3.30
N ASP A 824 22.06 -6.31 -3.21
CA ASP A 824 21.02 -6.46 -2.20
C ASP A 824 20.54 -7.91 -2.14
N LEU A 825 19.79 -8.24 -1.10
CA LEU A 825 18.90 -9.40 -1.08
C LEU A 825 17.47 -8.90 -1.15
N CYS A 826 16.79 -9.20 -2.25
CA CYS A 826 15.41 -8.76 -2.47
C CYS A 826 14.47 -9.97 -2.43
N VAL A 827 13.52 -9.95 -1.50
CA VAL A 827 12.55 -11.03 -1.28
C VAL A 827 11.15 -10.46 -1.51
N CYS A 828 10.35 -11.11 -2.36
CA CYS A 828 8.91 -10.83 -2.43
C CYS A 828 8.18 -11.90 -1.62
N VAL A 829 7.35 -11.45 -0.68
CA VAL A 829 6.54 -12.31 0.18
C VAL A 829 5.07 -12.04 -0.05
N GLU A 830 4.26 -13.09 -0.15
CA GLU A 830 2.81 -12.99 -0.10
C GLU A 830 2.36 -13.11 1.35
N VAL A 831 1.51 -12.17 1.77
CA VAL A 831 0.89 -12.15 3.10
C VAL A 831 -0.61 -12.19 2.96
N GLY A 832 -1.25 -12.92 3.88
CA GLY A 832 -2.70 -12.97 4.02
C GLY A 832 -3.14 -12.11 5.21
N TRP A 833 -4.18 -11.30 5.04
CA TRP A 833 -4.75 -10.52 6.14
C TRP A 833 -6.26 -10.40 6.03
N THR A 834 -6.88 -10.08 7.15
CA THR A 834 -8.27 -9.65 7.26
C THR A 834 -8.32 -8.23 7.79
N LEU A 835 -9.37 -7.51 7.41
CA LEU A 835 -9.68 -6.22 8.01
C LEU A 835 -10.77 -6.46 9.04
N ASP A 836 -10.48 -6.17 10.31
CA ASP A 836 -11.54 -6.12 11.31
C ASP A 836 -12.39 -4.87 11.02
N GLU A 837 -13.65 -5.09 10.64
CA GLU A 837 -14.56 -4.02 10.25
C GLU A 837 -14.77 -2.99 11.37
N MET A 838 -14.71 -3.43 12.64
CA MET A 838 -14.98 -2.58 13.80
C MET A 838 -13.80 -1.69 14.17
N SER A 839 -12.57 -2.24 14.15
CA SER A 839 -11.37 -1.48 14.52
C SER A 839 -10.65 -0.87 13.31
N GLN A 840 -11.05 -1.24 12.09
CA GLN A 840 -10.31 -1.00 10.85
C GLN A 840 -8.84 -1.47 10.95
N SER A 841 -8.55 -2.41 11.86
CA SER A 841 -7.20 -2.93 12.06
C SER A 841 -6.96 -4.11 11.12
N CYS A 842 -5.83 -4.08 10.43
CA CYS A 842 -5.35 -5.22 9.67
C CYS A 842 -4.76 -6.28 10.62
N SER A 843 -5.23 -7.53 10.50
CA SER A 843 -4.66 -8.69 11.21
C SER A 843 -4.12 -9.69 10.20
N PHE A 844 -2.84 -10.04 10.33
CA PHE A 844 -2.22 -11.07 9.50
C PHE A 844 -2.73 -12.45 9.89
N VAL A 845 -2.97 -13.29 8.87
CA VAL A 845 -3.52 -14.63 9.02
C VAL A 845 -2.42 -15.65 8.74
N PRO A 846 -2.23 -16.66 9.60
CA PRO A 846 -1.27 -17.73 9.35
C PRO A 846 -1.53 -18.44 8.02
N VAL A 847 -0.47 -18.85 7.33
CA VAL A 847 -0.54 -19.47 5.99
C VAL A 847 -1.41 -20.73 5.99
N LYS A 848 -1.36 -21.53 7.07
CA LYS A 848 -2.18 -22.73 7.25
C LYS A 848 -3.69 -22.45 7.26
N GLU A 849 -4.10 -21.24 7.62
CA GLU A 849 -5.50 -20.82 7.74
C GLU A 849 -6.02 -20.12 6.48
N TRP A 850 -5.17 -19.85 5.48
CA TRP A 850 -5.56 -19.06 4.31
C TRP A 850 -6.73 -19.65 3.50
N GLY A 851 -6.91 -20.97 3.54
CA GLY A 851 -8.04 -21.64 2.88
C GLY A 851 -9.35 -21.60 3.67
N GLN A 852 -9.30 -21.26 4.96
CA GLN A 852 -10.42 -21.36 5.91
C GLN A 852 -10.94 -19.98 6.34
N THR A 853 -10.08 -18.97 6.34
CA THR A 853 -10.44 -17.63 6.83
C THR A 853 -11.34 -16.89 5.83
N ALA A 854 -12.57 -16.62 6.26
CA ALA A 854 -13.51 -15.82 5.49
C ALA A 854 -13.02 -14.37 5.33
N GLY A 855 -13.20 -13.79 4.15
CA GLY A 855 -12.78 -12.41 3.87
C GLY A 855 -11.26 -12.20 3.76
N LEU A 856 -10.47 -13.27 3.72
CA LEU A 856 -9.02 -13.18 3.55
C LEU A 856 -8.65 -12.44 2.25
N ARG A 857 -7.78 -11.45 2.41
CA ARG A 857 -7.13 -10.72 1.32
C ARG A 857 -5.66 -11.11 1.26
N LYS A 858 -5.07 -11.02 0.07
CA LYS A 858 -3.64 -11.33 -0.15
C LYS A 858 -2.97 -10.27 -0.99
N HIS A 859 -1.68 -10.05 -0.72
CA HIS A 859 -0.83 -9.05 -1.34
C HIS A 859 0.59 -9.54 -1.30
N ILE A 860 1.29 -9.26 -2.39
CA ILE A 860 2.72 -9.48 -2.47
C ILE A 860 3.42 -8.19 -2.10
N CYS A 861 4.25 -8.26 -1.06
CA CYS A 861 5.07 -7.19 -0.53
C CYS A 861 6.56 -7.48 -0.83
N GLU A 862 7.40 -6.44 -0.87
CA GLU A 862 8.83 -6.55 -1.12
C GLU A 862 9.64 -6.18 0.12
N ILE A 863 10.55 -7.06 0.55
CA ILE A 863 11.54 -6.78 1.59
C ILE A 863 12.91 -6.73 0.92
N GLN A 864 13.63 -5.65 1.15
CA GLN A 864 14.96 -5.45 0.60
C GLN A 864 15.98 -5.35 1.72
N VAL A 865 16.98 -6.22 1.75
CA VAL A 865 18.05 -6.17 2.76
C VAL A 865 19.30 -5.62 2.11
N VAL A 866 19.89 -4.58 2.71
CA VAL A 866 21.02 -3.82 2.18
C VAL A 866 22.03 -3.53 3.30
N PRO A 867 23.33 -3.78 3.11
CA PRO A 867 24.35 -3.33 4.05
C PRO A 867 24.50 -1.80 3.99
N GLU A 868 24.75 -1.19 5.15
CA GLU A 868 24.93 0.27 5.29
C GLU A 868 26.13 0.83 4.51
#